data_AF-A0A928N1Z5-F1
#
_entry.id   AF-A0A928N1Z5-F1
#
_cell.length_a   1.000
_cell.length_b   1.000
_cell.length_c   1.000
_cell.angle_alpha   90.00
_cell.angle_beta   90.00
_cell.angle_gamma   90.00
#
_symmetry.space_group_name_H-M   'P 1'
#
loop_
_entity.id
_entity.type
_entity.pdbx_description
1 polymer ?
#
loop_
_entity_poly.entity_id
_entity_poly.type
_entity_poly.pdbx_seq_one_letter_code
_entity_poly.pdbx_strand_id
1 'polypeptide(L)'
;MNLREYIKTNTLFLDGGMGTLLQKEGLKPGEHPEGWNITHPDVIIAIHKAYFDNGSNIVNTNTFGANSLKFSKKELERIIEAAVSNAKKAREESANENPKWIALDIGPSGKMLAPYGDFKFEEAVSLFKEIALLGVKYGVDLVFIETMNDSLETKAALLGVKEACDLPVFVSNAYSEDGHLMTGADPLSMIALLEGMGADAIGMNCSFGPKELKPVCEEYLKYASVPVILKPNAGIPKSENGKAVYDVSPEEFADLVAELIKKGVRCAGGCCGTTPDYIKALYNKAKDIPQKPLTDKGLTVVSSYSHGVLFDKMPVLIGERINPTGKKRFKEALRGNDINYILKEGLAQQEKGAHILDVNVGLPEIDEVTVLYNAVFELQSVTDLPLQLDTTNPVAMEKALRIYNGKAMINSVNGKEESMKEIFPLQKKYGGLVVALTLDENGIPEKAEGRVEIARKILKKASEYGIDKKDIIFDPLALTVSSDNSAAKETLKAVKLIKEELGCHTLLGVSNVSFGLPEREIINSNFFTMALSSGLSSAIMNPYSYEMLKAYYSFVALSGMDENCADYIAFTSALPTLSYGDEKEVKKDDKMETETLKGAIVKGLKDKAGKLCCELLGEKEPLKIVNEDIIPALDIVGSGFEKKEVYLPQLLMSAESAKAAFEKIKEASAGEKKGDKSTFVIATVKGDIHDIGKNIVKLLLENYGFNVIDLGKDVPPEVIVNKVLELNAPLCGLSALMTTTVPAMAETVRLLKEKAPWCKTVVGGAVLTEEYAKMIGADKYAKDAMETVRYADFSSNGEF
;
A
#
# COMPACT_ATOMS: atom_id res chain seq x y z
N MET A 1 34.37 -7.96 3.85
CA MET A 1 33.84 -6.66 3.38
C MET A 1 32.37 -6.58 3.78
N ASN A 2 31.89 -5.45 4.28
CA ASN A 2 30.48 -5.28 4.69
C ASN A 2 29.57 -5.17 3.44
N LEU A 3 28.42 -5.85 3.43
CA LEU A 3 27.45 -5.82 2.32
C LEU A 3 27.00 -4.39 1.95
N ARG A 4 26.75 -3.53 2.96
CA ARG A 4 26.34 -2.13 2.76
C ARG A 4 27.41 -1.29 2.05
N GLU A 5 28.68 -1.65 2.18
CA GLU A 5 29.76 -0.98 1.43
C GLU A 5 29.93 -1.59 0.05
N TYR A 6 29.74 -2.89 -0.09
CA TYR A 6 29.86 -3.60 -1.37
C TYR A 6 28.81 -3.13 -2.38
N ILE A 7 27.54 -3.03 -1.95
CA ILE A 7 26.42 -2.62 -2.81
C ILE A 7 26.55 -1.19 -3.35
N LYS A 8 27.32 -0.31 -2.69
CA LYS A 8 27.53 1.07 -3.17
C LYS A 8 28.33 1.13 -4.47
N THR A 9 29.21 0.14 -4.69
CA THR A 9 30.20 0.18 -5.78
C THR A 9 30.09 -0.97 -6.77
N ASN A 10 29.33 -2.02 -6.46
CA ASN A 10 29.23 -3.23 -7.28
C ASN A 10 27.77 -3.59 -7.57
N THR A 11 27.49 -4.24 -8.70
CA THR A 11 26.23 -4.99 -8.86
C THR A 11 26.25 -6.21 -7.96
N LEU A 12 25.13 -6.48 -7.31
CA LEU A 12 24.88 -7.73 -6.62
C LEU A 12 24.02 -8.64 -7.51
N PHE A 13 24.52 -9.83 -7.79
CA PHE A 13 23.74 -10.87 -8.45
C PHE A 13 23.00 -11.68 -7.40
N LEU A 14 21.68 -11.72 -7.49
CA LEU A 14 20.82 -12.53 -6.64
C LEU A 14 20.64 -13.91 -7.28
N ASP A 15 20.11 -14.87 -6.55
CA ASP A 15 19.74 -16.19 -7.05
C ASP A 15 18.47 -16.16 -7.91
N GLY A 16 18.12 -17.34 -8.43
CA GLY A 16 16.88 -17.60 -9.16
C GLY A 16 15.78 -18.20 -8.30
N GLY A 17 14.85 -18.94 -8.92
CA GLY A 17 13.74 -19.58 -8.23
C GLY A 17 14.13 -20.88 -7.51
N MET A 18 13.69 -21.03 -6.25
CA MET A 18 13.84 -22.28 -5.49
C MET A 18 12.74 -23.30 -5.82
N GLY A 19 11.47 -22.89 -5.76
CA GLY A 19 10.32 -23.81 -5.86
C GLY A 19 10.28 -24.62 -7.15
N THR A 20 10.58 -24.01 -8.30
CA THR A 20 10.62 -24.69 -9.60
C THR A 20 11.72 -25.73 -9.71
N LEU A 21 12.84 -25.56 -8.99
CA LEU A 21 13.90 -26.56 -8.93
C LEU A 21 13.50 -27.72 -8.02
N LEU A 22 12.90 -27.44 -6.86
CA LEU A 22 12.40 -28.50 -5.97
C LEU A 22 11.34 -29.38 -6.65
N GLN A 23 10.46 -28.79 -7.46
CA GLN A 23 9.50 -29.56 -8.27
C GLN A 23 10.19 -30.51 -9.27
N LYS A 24 11.32 -30.11 -9.87
CA LYS A 24 12.11 -30.97 -10.76
C LYS A 24 12.79 -32.12 -10.01
N GLU A 25 13.19 -31.85 -8.77
CA GLU A 25 13.77 -32.85 -7.84
C GLU A 25 12.71 -33.76 -7.19
N GLY A 26 11.41 -33.54 -7.45
CA GLY A 26 10.33 -34.43 -7.05
C GLY A 26 9.42 -33.93 -5.93
N LEU A 27 9.49 -32.63 -5.57
CA LEU A 27 8.55 -32.01 -4.63
C LEU A 27 7.11 -32.19 -5.13
N LYS A 28 6.28 -32.85 -4.31
CA LYS A 28 4.90 -33.18 -4.71
C LYS A 28 3.99 -31.96 -4.57
N PRO A 29 2.94 -31.84 -5.41
CA PRO A 29 1.91 -30.83 -5.22
C PRO A 29 1.31 -30.89 -3.81
N GLY A 30 1.26 -29.75 -3.12
CA GLY A 30 0.77 -29.66 -1.75
C GLY A 30 1.83 -29.86 -0.66
N GLU A 31 3.04 -30.30 -1.00
CA GLU A 31 4.14 -30.44 -0.04
C GLU A 31 4.79 -29.08 0.24
N HIS A 32 5.16 -28.82 1.50
CA HIS A 32 5.80 -27.57 1.91
C HIS A 32 7.29 -27.56 1.56
N PRO A 33 7.77 -26.65 0.70
CA PRO A 33 9.18 -26.54 0.35
C PRO A 33 10.10 -26.41 1.56
N GLU A 34 9.67 -25.70 2.60
CA GLU A 34 10.50 -25.37 3.76
C GLU A 34 10.83 -26.63 4.60
N GLY A 35 10.00 -27.67 4.53
CA GLY A 35 10.27 -28.96 5.19
C GLY A 35 11.49 -29.68 4.59
N TRP A 36 11.80 -29.43 3.31
CA TRP A 36 12.93 -30.06 2.63
C TRP A 36 14.29 -29.61 3.16
N ASN A 37 14.35 -28.49 3.89
CA ASN A 37 15.56 -28.12 4.63
C ASN A 37 16.01 -29.23 5.59
N ILE A 38 15.06 -29.99 6.15
CA ILE A 38 15.31 -31.07 7.11
C ILE A 38 15.32 -32.44 6.41
N THR A 39 14.35 -32.69 5.52
CA THR A 39 14.14 -34.02 4.93
C THR A 39 15.02 -34.30 3.72
N HIS A 40 15.44 -33.26 2.99
CA HIS A 40 16.26 -33.37 1.77
C HIS A 40 17.40 -32.32 1.74
N PRO A 41 18.24 -32.23 2.80
CA PRO A 41 19.23 -31.16 2.92
C PRO A 41 20.25 -31.16 1.77
N ASP A 42 20.65 -32.32 1.27
CA ASP A 42 21.63 -32.43 0.17
C ASP A 42 21.11 -31.78 -1.13
N VAL A 43 19.80 -31.86 -1.39
CA VAL A 43 19.17 -31.19 -2.54
C VAL A 43 19.23 -29.67 -2.39
N ILE A 44 18.89 -29.16 -1.20
CA ILE A 44 18.93 -27.72 -0.89
C ILE A 44 20.37 -27.18 -1.00
N ILE A 45 21.34 -27.92 -0.44
CA ILE A 45 22.77 -27.56 -0.53
C ILE A 45 23.20 -27.52 -2.00
N ALA A 46 22.86 -28.53 -2.80
CA ALA A 46 23.23 -28.59 -4.20
C ALA A 46 22.66 -27.42 -5.02
N ILE A 47 21.40 -27.03 -4.77
CA ILE A 47 20.76 -25.90 -5.45
C ILE A 47 21.43 -24.58 -5.08
N HIS A 48 21.63 -24.29 -3.79
CA HIS A 48 22.32 -23.07 -3.36
C HIS A 48 23.75 -23.00 -3.89
N LYS A 49 24.47 -24.13 -3.86
CA LYS A 49 25.83 -24.23 -4.40
C LYS A 49 25.83 -23.94 -5.90
N ALA A 50 24.87 -24.46 -6.64
CA ALA A 50 24.73 -24.20 -8.07
C ALA A 50 24.50 -22.71 -8.36
N TYR A 51 23.70 -22.00 -7.56
CA TYR A 51 23.53 -20.55 -7.72
C TYR A 51 24.84 -19.78 -7.45
N PHE A 52 25.54 -20.09 -6.36
CA PHE A 52 26.84 -19.47 -6.08
C PHE A 52 27.88 -19.76 -7.17
N ASP A 53 27.97 -21.00 -7.64
CA ASP A 53 28.90 -21.40 -8.70
C ASP A 53 28.61 -20.69 -10.03
N ASN A 54 27.36 -20.29 -10.27
CA ASN A 54 26.93 -19.58 -11.47
C ASN A 54 26.86 -18.04 -11.30
N GLY A 55 27.41 -17.51 -10.21
CA GLY A 55 27.71 -16.07 -10.09
C GLY A 55 26.85 -15.30 -9.10
N SER A 56 25.88 -15.93 -8.42
CA SER A 56 25.13 -15.25 -7.35
C SER A 56 26.07 -14.80 -6.23
N ASN A 57 25.89 -13.56 -5.80
CA ASN A 57 26.45 -13.02 -4.57
C ASN A 57 25.55 -13.33 -3.38
N ILE A 58 24.24 -13.39 -3.58
CA ILE A 58 23.27 -13.63 -2.50
C ILE A 58 22.40 -14.82 -2.88
N VAL A 59 22.22 -15.75 -1.94
CA VAL A 59 21.18 -16.78 -2.01
C VAL A 59 20.17 -16.54 -0.90
N ASN A 60 18.90 -16.72 -1.24
CA ASN A 60 17.75 -16.68 -0.35
C ASN A 60 17.62 -18.05 0.32
N THR A 61 17.56 -18.12 1.65
CA THR A 61 17.27 -19.39 2.33
C THR A 61 15.93 -19.94 1.88
N ASN A 62 15.74 -21.26 1.85
CA ASN A 62 14.45 -21.87 1.52
C ASN A 62 13.44 -21.71 2.68
N THR A 63 13.03 -20.47 2.95
CA THR A 63 12.20 -20.06 4.10
C THR A 63 11.06 -19.12 3.73
N PHE A 64 10.81 -18.88 2.43
CA PHE A 64 9.75 -18.00 1.92
C PHE A 64 8.43 -18.05 2.73
N GLY A 65 7.84 -19.24 2.90
CA GLY A 65 6.60 -19.42 3.67
C GLY A 65 6.79 -19.92 5.11
N ALA A 66 8.01 -19.83 5.67
CA ALA A 66 8.31 -20.30 7.02
C ALA A 66 7.84 -19.29 8.08
N ASN A 67 6.66 -19.50 8.65
CA ASN A 67 6.12 -18.66 9.71
C ASN A 67 5.27 -19.46 10.72
N SER A 68 4.94 -18.84 11.85
CA SER A 68 4.19 -19.51 12.94
C SER A 68 2.68 -19.64 12.70
N LEU A 69 2.16 -19.12 11.58
CA LEU A 69 0.80 -19.46 11.11
C LEU A 69 0.78 -20.82 10.38
N LYS A 70 1.92 -21.27 9.83
CA LYS A 70 2.07 -22.51 9.06
C LYS A 70 2.72 -23.64 9.86
N PHE A 71 3.67 -23.31 10.74
CA PHE A 71 4.44 -24.28 11.51
C PHE A 71 4.36 -24.01 13.00
N SER A 72 4.44 -25.05 13.84
CA SER A 72 4.63 -24.82 15.28
C SER A 72 5.96 -24.12 15.53
N LYS A 73 6.09 -23.37 16.63
CA LYS A 73 7.32 -22.62 16.95
C LYS A 73 8.59 -23.50 16.92
N LYS A 74 8.49 -24.73 17.41
CA LYS A 74 9.60 -25.69 17.42
C LYS A 74 9.94 -26.19 16.01
N GLU A 75 8.95 -26.39 15.16
CA GLU A 75 9.17 -26.78 13.77
C GLU A 75 9.76 -25.62 12.96
N LEU A 76 9.23 -24.41 13.14
CA LEU A 76 9.73 -23.19 12.51
C LEU A 76 11.22 -22.97 12.83
N GLU A 77 11.60 -23.06 14.10
CA GLU A 77 12.99 -22.93 14.53
C GLU A 77 13.89 -23.99 13.86
N ARG A 78 13.48 -25.26 13.83
CA ARG A 78 14.24 -26.34 13.19
C ARG A 78 14.36 -26.14 11.67
N ILE A 79 13.30 -25.65 11.03
CA ILE A 79 13.28 -25.36 9.59
C ILE A 79 14.29 -24.25 9.27
N ILE A 80 14.25 -23.14 10.01
CA ILE A 80 15.16 -22.01 9.79
C ILE A 80 16.60 -22.39 10.11
N GLU A 81 16.85 -23.11 11.21
CA GLU A 81 18.17 -23.64 11.55
C GLU A 81 18.77 -24.47 10.40
N ALA A 82 17.99 -25.42 9.90
CA ALA A 82 18.42 -26.27 8.81
C ALA A 82 18.63 -25.48 7.51
N ALA A 83 17.73 -24.55 7.17
CA ALA A 83 17.85 -23.71 5.97
C ALA A 83 19.15 -22.89 5.98
N VAL A 84 19.47 -22.24 7.10
CA VAL A 84 20.69 -21.43 7.25
C VAL A 84 21.93 -22.32 7.22
N SER A 85 21.91 -23.49 7.88
CA SER A 85 23.00 -24.46 7.84
C SER A 85 23.29 -24.97 6.42
N ASN A 86 22.24 -25.32 5.67
CA ASN A 86 22.35 -25.78 4.29
C ASN A 86 22.95 -24.70 3.38
N ALA A 87 22.50 -23.45 3.50
CA ALA A 87 23.05 -22.33 2.74
C ALA A 87 24.53 -22.04 3.10
N LYS A 88 24.92 -22.17 4.38
CA LYS A 88 26.31 -22.04 4.83
C LYS A 88 27.20 -23.11 4.24
N LYS A 89 26.77 -24.37 4.29
CA LYS A 89 27.50 -25.48 3.67
C LYS A 89 27.67 -25.28 2.17
N ALA A 90 26.61 -24.88 1.47
CA ALA A 90 26.67 -24.55 0.04
C ALA A 90 27.66 -23.41 -0.27
N ARG A 91 27.69 -22.37 0.57
CA ARG A 91 28.64 -21.25 0.45
C ARG A 91 30.09 -21.71 0.58
N GLU A 92 30.37 -22.61 1.53
CA GLU A 92 31.70 -23.19 1.78
C GLU A 92 32.15 -24.14 0.68
N GLU A 93 31.24 -24.95 0.13
CA GLU A 93 31.53 -25.92 -0.93
C GLU A 93 31.63 -25.30 -2.33
N SER A 94 31.06 -24.11 -2.53
CA SER A 94 31.09 -23.43 -3.83
C SER A 94 32.51 -22.97 -4.19
N ALA A 95 32.94 -23.28 -5.40
CA ALA A 95 34.27 -22.96 -5.90
C ALA A 95 34.43 -21.51 -6.39
N ASN A 96 33.33 -20.75 -6.48
CA ASN A 96 33.35 -19.36 -6.91
C ASN A 96 34.02 -18.46 -5.84
N GLU A 97 34.88 -17.53 -6.25
CA GLU A 97 35.59 -16.62 -5.33
C GLU A 97 34.86 -15.28 -5.09
N ASN A 98 33.74 -15.04 -5.79
CA ASN A 98 32.91 -13.86 -5.57
C ASN A 98 32.47 -13.78 -4.10
N PRO A 99 32.29 -12.58 -3.53
CA PRO A 99 31.68 -12.42 -2.23
C PRO A 99 30.28 -13.05 -2.17
N LYS A 100 30.03 -13.83 -1.11
CA LYS A 100 28.81 -14.63 -0.91
C LYS A 100 28.12 -14.30 0.41
N TRP A 101 26.85 -13.94 0.36
CA TRP A 101 25.99 -13.68 1.50
C TRP A 101 24.74 -14.56 1.46
N ILE A 102 24.17 -14.81 2.64
CA ILE A 102 22.98 -15.62 2.83
C ILE A 102 21.88 -14.70 3.37
N ALA A 103 20.79 -14.57 2.60
CA ALA A 103 19.62 -13.82 3.01
C ALA A 103 18.60 -14.74 3.69
N LEU A 104 18.09 -14.34 4.84
CA LEU A 104 16.85 -14.90 5.36
C LEU A 104 15.70 -14.45 4.46
N ASP A 105 15.14 -15.38 3.72
CA ASP A 105 13.98 -15.13 2.86
C ASP A 105 12.68 -15.14 3.68
N ILE A 106 11.92 -14.05 3.57
CA ILE A 106 10.62 -13.85 4.22
C ILE A 106 9.60 -13.42 3.16
N GLY A 107 8.65 -14.31 2.86
CA GLY A 107 7.48 -14.03 2.04
C GLY A 107 6.30 -13.46 2.84
N PRO A 108 5.17 -13.16 2.18
CA PRO A 108 3.95 -12.71 2.83
C PRO A 108 3.39 -13.77 3.79
N SER A 109 2.67 -13.32 4.82
CA SER A 109 2.04 -14.21 5.81
C SER A 109 0.90 -15.06 5.21
N GLY A 110 0.36 -14.63 4.07
CA GLY A 110 -0.83 -15.18 3.44
C GLY A 110 -2.13 -14.74 4.11
N LYS A 111 -2.08 -13.81 5.07
CA LYS A 111 -3.22 -13.20 5.74
C LYS A 111 -3.43 -11.77 5.27
N MET A 112 -4.70 -11.38 5.14
CA MET A 112 -5.05 -9.98 4.89
C MET A 112 -5.12 -9.25 6.22
N LEU A 113 -4.48 -8.07 6.30
CA LEU A 113 -4.48 -7.26 7.51
C LEU A 113 -5.80 -6.50 7.69
N ALA A 114 -6.18 -6.25 8.95
CA ALA A 114 -7.29 -5.38 9.28
C ALA A 114 -7.06 -3.95 8.75
N PRO A 115 -8.13 -3.23 8.32
CA PRO A 115 -9.53 -3.62 8.45
C PRO A 115 -10.06 -4.53 7.33
N TYR A 116 -9.28 -4.78 6.28
CA TYR A 116 -9.75 -5.59 5.14
C TYR A 116 -9.77 -7.10 5.43
N GLY A 117 -8.98 -7.56 6.41
CA GLY A 117 -8.97 -8.93 6.89
C GLY A 117 -9.02 -9.05 8.42
N ASP A 118 -8.80 -10.27 8.90
CA ASP A 118 -8.91 -10.63 10.33
C ASP A 118 -7.59 -10.49 11.10
N PHE A 119 -6.47 -10.33 10.39
CA PHE A 119 -5.14 -10.36 11.01
C PHE A 119 -4.70 -8.97 11.45
N LYS A 120 -4.34 -8.81 12.73
CA LYS A 120 -4.00 -7.49 13.26
C LYS A 120 -2.58 -7.09 12.87
N PHE A 121 -2.38 -5.79 12.67
CA PHE A 121 -1.06 -5.24 12.36
C PHE A 121 0.03 -5.66 13.36
N GLU A 122 -0.24 -5.57 14.67
CA GLU A 122 0.74 -5.99 15.70
C GLU A 122 1.02 -7.49 15.71
N GLU A 123 0.06 -8.32 15.30
CA GLU A 123 0.26 -9.75 15.15
C GLU A 123 1.19 -10.03 13.96
N ALA A 124 1.02 -9.29 12.85
CA ALA A 124 1.93 -9.34 11.70
C ALA A 124 3.35 -8.88 12.06
N VAL A 125 3.51 -7.74 12.75
CA VAL A 125 4.83 -7.27 13.21
C VAL A 125 5.51 -8.33 14.08
N SER A 126 4.76 -8.91 15.02
CA SER A 126 5.27 -9.96 15.92
C SER A 126 5.67 -11.23 15.18
N LEU A 127 4.89 -11.63 14.18
CA LEU A 127 5.17 -12.77 13.30
C LEU A 127 6.51 -12.60 12.58
N PHE A 128 6.69 -11.47 11.89
CA PHE A 128 7.93 -11.22 11.14
C PHE A 128 9.14 -11.00 12.04
N LYS A 129 8.95 -10.38 13.22
CA LYS A 129 9.99 -10.25 14.25
C LYS A 129 10.48 -11.61 14.75
N GLU A 130 9.58 -12.56 14.99
CA GLU A 130 9.94 -13.92 15.41
C GLU A 130 10.82 -14.62 14.36
N ILE A 131 10.46 -14.52 13.08
CA ILE A 131 11.21 -15.10 11.97
C ILE A 131 12.61 -14.47 11.87
N ALA A 132 12.68 -13.14 11.94
CA ALA A 132 13.94 -12.40 11.88
C ALA A 132 14.90 -12.77 13.03
N LEU A 133 14.40 -12.88 14.26
CA LEU A 133 15.19 -13.29 15.42
C LEU A 133 15.79 -14.69 15.24
N LEU A 134 15.06 -15.62 14.62
CA LEU A 134 15.56 -16.96 14.31
C LEU A 134 16.68 -16.91 13.27
N GLY A 135 16.50 -16.17 12.17
CA GLY A 135 17.57 -16.01 11.17
C GLY A 135 18.84 -15.39 11.74
N VAL A 136 18.70 -14.36 12.58
CA VAL A 136 19.83 -13.73 13.29
C VAL A 136 20.53 -14.73 14.21
N LYS A 137 19.76 -15.48 15.01
CA LYS A 137 20.29 -16.52 15.91
C LYS A 137 21.15 -17.54 15.16
N TYR A 138 20.71 -17.97 13.98
CA TYR A 138 21.43 -18.97 13.18
C TYR A 138 22.47 -18.36 12.23
N GLY A 139 22.56 -17.03 12.16
CA GLY A 139 23.64 -16.28 11.53
C GLY A 139 23.50 -16.15 10.02
N VAL A 140 22.37 -15.64 9.55
CA VAL A 140 22.22 -15.04 8.21
C VAL A 140 22.97 -13.71 8.11
N ASP A 141 23.28 -13.27 6.89
CA ASP A 141 24.03 -12.04 6.65
C ASP A 141 23.13 -10.81 6.39
N LEU A 142 21.91 -11.05 5.92
CA LEU A 142 20.86 -10.06 5.66
C LEU A 142 19.47 -10.69 5.78
N VAL A 143 18.44 -9.85 5.77
CA VAL A 143 17.04 -10.27 5.62
C VAL A 143 16.52 -9.77 4.28
N PHE A 144 15.84 -10.63 3.54
CA PHE A 144 15.16 -10.27 2.30
C PHE A 144 13.65 -10.53 2.48
N ILE A 145 12.89 -9.45 2.58
CA ILE A 145 11.43 -9.46 2.54
C ILE A 145 11.01 -9.42 1.07
N GLU A 146 10.45 -10.49 0.51
CA GLU A 146 10.13 -10.56 -0.93
C GLU A 146 8.68 -10.93 -1.22
N THR A 147 8.21 -10.56 -2.41
CA THR A 147 6.85 -10.86 -2.92
C THR A 147 5.72 -10.30 -2.06
N MET A 148 5.96 -9.19 -1.35
CA MET A 148 4.89 -8.53 -0.60
C MET A 148 3.95 -7.80 -1.58
N ASN A 149 2.65 -8.08 -1.51
CA ASN A 149 1.63 -7.50 -2.39
C ASN A 149 0.66 -6.56 -1.66
N ASP A 150 0.88 -6.32 -0.37
CA ASP A 150 0.16 -5.35 0.46
C ASP A 150 1.15 -4.40 1.14
N SER A 151 0.90 -3.09 1.05
CA SER A 151 1.81 -2.07 1.60
C SER A 151 1.85 -2.09 3.13
N LEU A 152 0.73 -2.36 3.81
CA LEU A 152 0.68 -2.40 5.28
C LEU A 152 1.38 -3.63 5.83
N GLU A 153 1.24 -4.79 5.20
CA GLU A 153 1.99 -6.00 5.52
C GLU A 153 3.50 -5.81 5.24
N THR A 154 3.85 -5.15 4.13
CA THR A 154 5.25 -4.80 3.84
C THR A 154 5.83 -3.94 4.97
N LYS A 155 5.08 -2.94 5.44
CA LYS A 155 5.45 -2.11 6.60
C LYS A 155 5.60 -2.97 7.85
N ALA A 156 4.65 -3.85 8.14
CA ALA A 156 4.69 -4.72 9.32
C ALA A 156 5.93 -5.63 9.30
N ALA A 157 6.28 -6.19 8.14
CA ALA A 157 7.46 -7.01 7.95
C ALA A 157 8.75 -6.23 8.17
N LEU A 158 8.90 -5.08 7.50
CA LEU A 158 10.09 -4.24 7.66
C LEU A 158 10.25 -3.76 9.10
N LEU A 159 9.16 -3.31 9.74
CA LEU A 159 9.16 -2.90 11.14
C LEU A 159 9.54 -4.06 12.06
N GLY A 160 8.97 -5.25 11.86
CA GLY A 160 9.28 -6.45 12.64
C GLY A 160 10.75 -6.84 12.56
N VAL A 161 11.34 -6.78 11.37
CA VAL A 161 12.77 -7.04 11.15
C VAL A 161 13.65 -5.97 11.80
N LYS A 162 13.33 -4.68 11.63
CA LYS A 162 14.09 -3.57 12.24
C LYS A 162 14.00 -3.56 13.76
N GLU A 163 12.91 -4.06 14.34
CA GLU A 163 12.80 -4.25 15.79
C GLU A 163 13.49 -5.53 16.30
N ALA A 164 13.87 -6.43 15.40
CA ALA A 164 14.61 -7.66 15.74
C ALA A 164 16.13 -7.45 15.66
N CYS A 165 16.63 -6.71 14.67
CA CYS A 165 18.06 -6.59 14.40
C CYS A 165 18.44 -5.41 13.49
N ASP A 166 19.75 -5.14 13.42
CA ASP A 166 20.35 -4.09 12.56
C ASP A 166 20.96 -4.64 11.25
N LEU A 167 20.66 -5.90 10.90
CA LEU A 167 21.14 -6.49 9.65
C LEU A 167 20.67 -5.69 8.42
N PRO A 168 21.37 -5.76 7.28
CA PRO A 168 20.86 -5.22 6.03
C PRO A 168 19.49 -5.81 5.70
N VAL A 169 18.54 -4.97 5.28
CA VAL A 169 17.19 -5.40 4.92
C VAL A 169 16.88 -5.02 3.49
N PHE A 170 16.65 -6.02 2.65
CA PHE A 170 16.19 -5.85 1.28
C PHE A 170 14.69 -6.09 1.24
N VAL A 171 13.96 -5.25 0.49
CA VAL A 171 12.51 -5.35 0.39
C VAL A 171 12.11 -5.35 -1.08
N SER A 172 11.32 -6.32 -1.52
CA SER A 172 10.72 -6.27 -2.85
C SER A 172 9.24 -6.57 -2.83
N ASN A 173 8.51 -5.85 -3.68
CA ASN A 173 7.07 -5.97 -3.82
C ASN A 173 6.68 -6.65 -5.14
N ALA A 174 5.54 -7.33 -5.14
CA ALA A 174 4.96 -7.96 -6.31
C ALA A 174 3.86 -7.05 -6.90
N TYR A 175 4.17 -6.44 -8.03
CA TYR A 175 3.28 -5.52 -8.74
C TYR A 175 2.38 -6.25 -9.73
N SER A 176 1.18 -5.70 -9.96
CA SER A 176 0.24 -6.12 -11.01
C SER A 176 0.59 -5.45 -12.35
N GLU A 177 -0.10 -5.84 -13.44
CA GLU A 177 0.18 -5.31 -14.79
C GLU A 177 0.02 -3.79 -14.90
N ASP A 178 -0.80 -3.19 -14.04
CA ASP A 178 -1.03 -1.75 -13.97
C ASP A 178 0.01 -0.99 -13.13
N GLY A 179 1.03 -1.69 -12.62
CA GLY A 179 2.09 -1.09 -11.83
C GLY A 179 1.71 -0.80 -10.38
N HIS A 180 0.62 -1.37 -9.86
CA HIS A 180 0.20 -1.21 -8.46
C HIS A 180 0.26 -2.53 -7.67
N LEU A 181 0.38 -2.42 -6.35
CA LEU A 181 0.16 -3.54 -5.44
C LEU A 181 -1.32 -3.88 -5.34
N MET A 182 -1.66 -5.04 -4.77
CA MET A 182 -3.06 -5.49 -4.62
C MET A 182 -3.92 -4.48 -3.84
N THR A 183 -3.32 -3.79 -2.86
CA THR A 183 -4.00 -2.75 -2.07
C THR A 183 -3.91 -1.35 -2.67
N GLY A 184 -3.36 -1.20 -3.87
CA GLY A 184 -3.38 0.05 -4.65
C GLY A 184 -2.10 0.88 -4.56
N ALA A 185 -1.07 0.45 -3.84
CA ALA A 185 0.19 1.19 -3.72
C ALA A 185 0.95 1.25 -5.05
N ASP A 186 1.25 2.47 -5.51
CA ASP A 186 2.13 2.75 -6.64
C ASP A 186 3.63 2.63 -6.26
N PRO A 187 4.57 2.75 -7.22
CA PRO A 187 5.99 2.75 -6.92
C PRO A 187 6.43 3.89 -5.99
N LEU A 188 5.91 5.11 -6.18
CA LEU A 188 6.35 6.29 -5.43
C LEU A 188 6.00 6.20 -3.94
N SER A 189 4.81 5.71 -3.61
CA SER A 189 4.34 5.48 -2.24
C SER A 189 5.19 4.45 -1.50
N MET A 190 5.52 3.34 -2.17
CA MET A 190 6.39 2.30 -1.62
C MET A 190 7.83 2.79 -1.46
N ILE A 191 8.36 3.55 -2.42
CA ILE A 191 9.70 4.16 -2.29
C ILE A 191 9.74 5.10 -1.09
N ALA A 192 8.75 5.98 -0.94
CA ALA A 192 8.68 6.91 0.19
C ALA A 192 8.63 6.17 1.53
N LEU A 193 7.76 5.16 1.65
CA LEU A 193 7.62 4.34 2.85
C LEU A 193 8.92 3.58 3.20
N LEU A 194 9.44 2.80 2.26
CA LEU A 194 10.54 1.87 2.50
C LEU A 194 11.89 2.58 2.68
N GLU A 195 12.15 3.62 1.88
CA GLU A 195 13.34 4.46 2.06
C GLU A 195 13.27 5.22 3.40
N GLY A 196 12.09 5.75 3.75
CA GLY A 196 11.86 6.44 5.02
C GLY A 196 12.09 5.55 6.25
N MET A 197 11.71 4.28 6.18
CA MET A 197 11.96 3.28 7.22
C MET A 197 13.37 2.67 7.18
N GLY A 198 14.21 3.10 6.23
CA GLY A 198 15.61 2.71 6.15
C GLY A 198 15.85 1.29 5.61
N ALA A 199 15.05 0.83 4.64
CA ALA A 199 15.41 -0.34 3.84
C ALA A 199 16.74 -0.09 3.09
N ASP A 200 17.60 -1.10 3.04
CA ASP A 200 18.94 -0.98 2.45
C ASP A 200 18.95 -1.16 0.93
N ALA A 201 17.93 -1.83 0.39
CA ALA A 201 17.62 -1.92 -1.03
C ALA A 201 16.12 -2.21 -1.21
N ILE A 202 15.51 -1.64 -2.25
CA ILE A 202 14.08 -1.76 -2.52
C ILE A 202 13.82 -2.09 -3.99
N GLY A 203 12.70 -2.73 -4.32
CA GLY A 203 12.35 -2.94 -5.73
C GLY A 203 11.23 -3.94 -5.95
N MET A 204 11.35 -4.73 -7.01
CA MET A 204 10.31 -5.67 -7.43
C MET A 204 10.84 -7.06 -7.72
N ASN A 205 9.97 -8.04 -7.45
CA ASN A 205 10.18 -9.43 -7.82
C ASN A 205 8.86 -10.09 -8.23
N CYS A 206 8.97 -11.24 -8.90
CA CYS A 206 7.84 -12.07 -9.31
C CYS A 206 6.83 -11.36 -10.24
N SER A 207 5.58 -11.83 -10.25
CA SER A 207 4.47 -11.46 -11.13
C SER A 207 4.73 -11.71 -12.62
N PHE A 208 5.69 -11.01 -13.22
CA PHE A 208 5.89 -11.00 -14.67
C PHE A 208 7.36 -11.15 -15.08
N GLY A 209 7.58 -11.22 -16.39
CA GLY A 209 8.90 -11.20 -17.00
C GLY A 209 9.57 -9.82 -16.95
N PRO A 210 10.84 -9.73 -17.38
CA PRO A 210 11.60 -8.49 -17.34
C PRO A 210 11.03 -7.38 -18.24
N LYS A 211 10.32 -7.73 -19.31
CA LYS A 211 9.69 -6.78 -20.23
C LYS A 211 8.52 -6.06 -19.59
N GLU A 212 7.67 -6.81 -18.90
CA GLU A 212 6.45 -6.31 -18.25
C GLU A 212 6.78 -5.53 -16.97
N LEU A 213 7.82 -5.92 -16.22
CA LEU A 213 8.27 -5.19 -15.02
C LEU A 213 9.09 -3.92 -15.33
N LYS A 214 9.51 -3.72 -16.58
CA LYS A 214 10.34 -2.57 -16.98
C LYS A 214 9.76 -1.20 -16.58
N PRO A 215 8.46 -0.89 -16.81
CA PRO A 215 7.89 0.40 -16.43
C PRO A 215 7.98 0.67 -14.93
N VAL A 216 7.66 -0.34 -14.11
CA VAL A 216 7.74 -0.24 -12.64
C VAL A 216 9.20 -0.02 -12.21
N CYS A 217 10.14 -0.76 -12.80
CA CYS A 217 11.57 -0.61 -12.54
C CYS A 217 12.09 0.80 -12.89
N GLU A 218 11.60 1.40 -13.99
CA GLU A 218 11.99 2.75 -14.39
C GLU A 218 11.51 3.83 -13.41
N GLU A 219 10.33 3.67 -12.81
CA GLU A 219 9.85 4.55 -11.73
C GLU A 219 10.74 4.43 -10.47
N TYR A 220 11.15 3.22 -10.09
CA TYR A 220 12.12 3.03 -9.00
C TYR A 220 13.47 3.70 -9.29
N LEU A 221 14.01 3.56 -10.49
CA LEU A 221 15.28 4.20 -10.88
C LEU A 221 15.19 5.73 -10.92
N LYS A 222 13.99 6.27 -11.18
CA LYS A 222 13.69 7.70 -11.19
C LYS A 222 13.68 8.28 -9.78
N TYR A 223 12.99 7.64 -8.84
CA TYR A 223 12.70 8.24 -7.53
C TYR A 223 13.49 7.69 -6.35
N ALA A 224 13.98 6.45 -6.38
CA ALA A 224 14.70 5.87 -5.26
C ALA A 224 16.13 6.43 -5.13
N SER A 225 16.52 6.75 -3.90
CA SER A 225 17.90 7.13 -3.54
C SER A 225 18.72 5.93 -3.06
N VAL A 226 18.04 4.83 -2.74
CA VAL A 226 18.63 3.55 -2.32
C VAL A 226 18.77 2.58 -3.51
N PRO A 227 19.64 1.55 -3.40
CA PRO A 227 19.77 0.50 -4.40
C PRO A 227 18.44 -0.12 -4.87
N VAL A 228 18.27 -0.25 -6.19
CA VAL A 228 17.08 -0.86 -6.81
C VAL A 228 17.28 -2.36 -7.07
N ILE A 229 16.30 -3.16 -6.64
CA ILE A 229 16.23 -4.63 -6.81
C ILE A 229 15.33 -4.99 -8.01
N LEU A 230 15.74 -5.99 -8.78
CA LEU A 230 14.93 -6.60 -9.85
C LEU A 230 15.11 -8.12 -9.88
N LYS A 231 14.04 -8.88 -9.60
CA LYS A 231 13.98 -10.36 -9.73
C LYS A 231 12.74 -10.78 -10.55
N PRO A 232 12.74 -10.65 -11.88
CA PRO A 232 11.61 -11.04 -12.72
C PRO A 232 11.45 -12.56 -12.80
N ASN A 233 10.26 -13.02 -13.19
CA ASN A 233 10.04 -14.40 -13.61
C ASN A 233 10.71 -14.68 -14.97
N ALA A 234 10.91 -15.96 -15.32
CA ALA A 234 11.36 -16.38 -16.66
C ALA A 234 10.26 -16.24 -17.75
N GLY A 235 9.38 -15.25 -17.61
CA GLY A 235 8.15 -15.11 -18.38
C GLY A 235 6.90 -15.53 -17.61
N ILE A 236 5.78 -15.62 -18.32
CA ILE A 236 4.49 -16.03 -17.78
C ILE A 236 4.46 -17.57 -17.72
N PRO A 237 4.00 -18.18 -16.60
CA PRO A 237 3.92 -19.63 -16.51
C PRO A 237 2.87 -20.19 -17.47
N LYS A 238 3.30 -21.10 -18.35
CA LYS A 238 2.45 -22.02 -19.09
C LYS A 238 2.47 -23.39 -18.44
N SER A 239 1.56 -24.27 -18.78
CA SER A 239 1.71 -25.68 -18.41
C SER A 239 1.76 -26.56 -19.63
N GLU A 240 2.64 -27.54 -19.55
CA GLU A 240 2.77 -28.59 -20.54
C GLU A 240 2.82 -29.91 -19.78
N ASN A 241 1.87 -30.81 -20.06
CA ASN A 241 1.75 -32.11 -19.39
C ASN A 241 1.66 -32.04 -17.84
N GLY A 242 1.03 -31.00 -17.29
CA GLY A 242 0.85 -30.82 -15.84
C GLY A 242 2.07 -30.25 -15.10
N LYS A 243 3.08 -29.75 -15.83
CA LYS A 243 4.26 -29.06 -15.28
C LYS A 243 4.28 -27.60 -15.74
N ALA A 244 4.69 -26.69 -14.87
CA ALA A 244 4.89 -25.29 -15.24
C ALA A 244 6.13 -25.12 -16.14
N VAL A 245 5.95 -24.53 -17.32
CA VAL A 245 6.98 -24.18 -18.32
C VAL A 245 6.98 -22.66 -18.50
N TYR A 246 8.15 -22.09 -18.77
CA TYR A 246 8.35 -20.65 -18.88
C TYR A 246 8.94 -20.30 -20.26
N ASP A 247 8.52 -19.17 -20.82
CA ASP A 247 8.70 -18.88 -22.25
C ASP A 247 9.98 -18.12 -22.60
N VAL A 248 10.66 -17.53 -21.63
CA VAL A 248 11.83 -16.66 -21.89
C VAL A 248 13.10 -17.48 -21.73
N SER A 249 13.96 -17.49 -22.74
CA SER A 249 15.26 -18.20 -22.66
C SER A 249 16.25 -17.52 -21.70
N PRO A 250 17.27 -18.24 -21.17
CA PRO A 250 18.33 -17.66 -20.35
C PRO A 250 19.02 -16.45 -21.01
N GLU A 251 19.30 -16.51 -22.31
CA GLU A 251 19.96 -15.46 -23.07
C GLU A 251 19.07 -14.22 -23.23
N GLU A 252 17.80 -14.42 -23.59
CA GLU A 252 16.82 -13.32 -23.71
C GLU A 252 16.58 -12.63 -22.36
N PHE A 253 16.43 -13.43 -21.30
CA PHE A 253 16.29 -12.91 -19.94
C PHE A 253 17.50 -12.06 -19.55
N ALA A 254 18.72 -12.58 -19.78
CA ALA A 254 19.96 -11.90 -19.46
C ALA A 254 20.11 -10.57 -20.23
N ASP A 255 19.72 -10.54 -21.51
CA ASP A 255 19.76 -9.32 -22.32
C ASP A 255 18.85 -8.23 -21.76
N LEU A 256 17.59 -8.57 -21.47
CA LEU A 256 16.60 -7.62 -20.94
C LEU A 256 16.98 -7.09 -19.55
N VAL A 257 17.43 -7.96 -18.65
CA VAL A 257 17.85 -7.55 -17.30
C VAL A 257 19.16 -6.74 -17.34
N ALA A 258 20.12 -7.11 -18.19
CA ALA A 258 21.36 -6.35 -18.36
C ALA A 258 21.12 -4.92 -18.87
N GLU A 259 20.09 -4.68 -19.69
CA GLU A 259 19.68 -3.33 -20.07
C GLU A 259 19.24 -2.49 -18.86
N LEU A 260 18.50 -3.08 -17.93
CA LEU A 260 18.04 -2.41 -16.71
C LEU A 260 19.19 -2.18 -15.71
N ILE A 261 20.17 -3.09 -15.65
CA ILE A 261 21.43 -2.88 -14.90
C ILE A 261 22.18 -1.66 -15.46
N LYS A 262 22.30 -1.52 -16.79
CA LYS A 262 22.88 -0.31 -17.41
C LYS A 262 22.12 0.96 -17.03
N LYS A 263 20.81 0.86 -16.79
CA LYS A 263 19.98 2.01 -16.38
C LYS A 263 20.15 2.37 -14.91
N GLY A 264 20.57 1.44 -14.06
CA GLY A 264 20.94 1.69 -12.67
C GLY A 264 20.51 0.62 -11.66
N VAL A 265 19.89 -0.49 -12.11
CA VAL A 265 19.54 -1.61 -11.22
C VAL A 265 20.81 -2.11 -10.53
N ARG A 266 20.74 -2.25 -9.21
CA ARG A 266 21.89 -2.57 -8.37
C ARG A 266 21.92 -4.03 -7.94
N CYS A 267 20.75 -4.59 -7.67
CA CYS A 267 20.59 -5.98 -7.27
C CYS A 267 19.72 -6.68 -8.31
N ALA A 268 20.27 -7.68 -9.01
CA ALA A 268 19.58 -8.33 -10.12
C ALA A 268 19.66 -9.86 -9.99
N GLY A 269 18.54 -10.54 -10.17
CA GLY A 269 18.49 -12.01 -10.22
C GLY A 269 17.21 -12.47 -10.91
N GLY A 270 16.69 -13.62 -10.49
CA GLY A 270 15.45 -14.17 -11.03
C GLY A 270 14.50 -14.67 -9.95
N CYS A 271 13.24 -14.84 -10.31
CA CYS A 271 12.20 -15.42 -9.46
C CYS A 271 11.69 -16.73 -10.09
N CYS A 272 10.38 -16.92 -10.26
CA CYS A 272 9.81 -18.18 -10.72
C CYS A 272 10.29 -18.54 -12.13
N GLY A 273 10.69 -19.80 -12.33
CA GLY A 273 11.15 -20.32 -13.62
C GLY A 273 12.63 -20.10 -13.93
N THR A 274 13.32 -19.24 -13.18
CA THR A 274 14.75 -18.97 -13.38
C THR A 274 15.61 -20.02 -12.67
N THR A 275 16.55 -20.63 -13.41
CA THR A 275 17.48 -21.67 -12.93
C THR A 275 18.91 -21.10 -12.83
N PRO A 276 19.91 -21.87 -12.33
CA PRO A 276 21.30 -21.42 -12.33
C PRO A 276 21.83 -21.02 -13.72
N ASP A 277 21.28 -21.56 -14.81
CA ASP A 277 21.66 -21.18 -16.18
C ASP A 277 21.26 -19.73 -16.51
N TYR A 278 20.12 -19.26 -16.00
CA TYR A 278 19.68 -17.85 -16.16
C TYR A 278 20.61 -16.91 -15.42
N ILE A 279 20.98 -17.27 -14.19
CA ILE A 279 21.90 -16.48 -13.37
C ILE A 279 23.29 -16.46 -14.01
N LYS A 280 23.76 -17.58 -14.55
CA LYS A 280 25.02 -17.66 -15.31
C LYS A 280 25.02 -16.73 -16.52
N ALA A 281 23.95 -16.79 -17.32
CA ALA A 281 23.79 -15.94 -18.50
C ALA A 281 23.79 -14.46 -18.11
N LEU A 282 23.02 -14.09 -17.08
CA LEU A 282 22.96 -12.73 -16.55
C LEU A 282 24.33 -12.26 -16.04
N TYR A 283 25.01 -13.06 -15.21
CA TYR A 283 26.33 -12.75 -14.66
C TYR A 283 27.34 -12.51 -15.79
N ASN A 284 27.41 -13.42 -16.78
CA ASN A 284 28.33 -13.29 -17.90
C ASN A 284 28.06 -12.03 -18.74
N LYS A 285 26.80 -11.63 -18.88
CA LYS A 285 26.41 -10.42 -19.63
C LYS A 285 26.70 -9.14 -18.86
N ALA A 286 26.55 -9.16 -17.53
CA ALA A 286 26.43 -7.95 -16.73
C ALA A 286 27.59 -7.67 -15.76
N LYS A 287 28.46 -8.64 -15.45
CA LYS A 287 29.55 -8.46 -14.47
C LYS A 287 30.50 -7.30 -14.80
N ASP A 288 30.70 -7.02 -16.08
CA ASP A 288 31.62 -5.97 -16.56
C ASP A 288 30.89 -4.66 -16.92
N ILE A 289 29.58 -4.55 -16.65
CA ILE A 289 28.83 -3.32 -16.88
C ILE A 289 29.28 -2.26 -15.87
N PRO A 290 29.74 -1.07 -16.33
CA PRO A 290 30.07 0.03 -15.44
C PRO A 290 28.86 0.45 -14.63
N GLN A 291 29.03 0.53 -13.32
CA GLN A 291 27.97 0.92 -12.41
C GLN A 291 27.67 2.41 -12.50
N LYS A 292 26.41 2.77 -12.61
CA LYS A 292 26.00 4.17 -12.37
C LYS A 292 26.21 4.51 -10.88
N PRO A 293 26.66 5.71 -10.51
CA PRO A 293 26.70 6.10 -9.11
C PRO A 293 25.31 6.05 -8.48
N LEU A 294 25.21 5.58 -7.24
CA LEU A 294 24.02 5.81 -6.42
C LEU A 294 23.97 7.30 -6.11
N THR A 295 22.84 7.93 -6.44
CA THR A 295 22.63 9.37 -6.24
C THR A 295 21.42 9.57 -5.35
N ASP A 296 21.59 10.35 -4.29
CA ASP A 296 20.43 10.91 -3.59
C ASP A 296 19.62 11.76 -4.56
N LYS A 297 18.32 11.48 -4.65
CA LYS A 297 17.41 12.22 -5.52
C LYS A 297 16.99 13.56 -4.91
N GLY A 298 17.17 13.73 -3.60
CA GLY A 298 16.83 14.97 -2.89
C GLY A 298 15.32 15.29 -2.91
N LEU A 299 14.47 14.28 -3.12
CA LEU A 299 13.02 14.45 -3.25
C LEU A 299 12.35 14.44 -1.89
N THR A 300 11.51 15.45 -1.63
CA THR A 300 10.62 15.50 -0.48
C THR A 300 9.28 14.89 -0.86
N VAL A 301 8.93 13.78 -0.20
CA VAL A 301 7.72 12.98 -0.51
C VAL A 301 7.02 12.57 0.78
N VAL A 302 5.70 12.59 0.74
CA VAL A 302 4.79 11.92 1.69
C VAL A 302 3.94 10.92 0.92
N SER A 303 3.42 9.90 1.57
CA SER A 303 2.56 8.93 0.88
C SER A 303 1.46 8.40 1.76
N SER A 304 0.34 8.10 1.11
CA SER A 304 -0.73 7.26 1.66
C SER A 304 -0.44 5.80 1.33
N TYR A 305 -1.47 4.95 1.47
CA TYR A 305 -1.40 3.55 1.08
C TYR A 305 -1.35 3.36 -0.44
N SER A 306 -1.80 4.34 -1.23
CA SER A 306 -1.96 4.18 -2.68
C SER A 306 -0.97 5.00 -3.51
N HIS A 307 -0.66 6.23 -3.09
CA HIS A 307 0.18 7.14 -3.90
C HIS A 307 1.05 8.07 -3.06
N GLY A 308 2.07 8.63 -3.70
CA GLY A 308 2.94 9.66 -3.13
C GLY A 308 2.59 11.07 -3.57
N VAL A 309 2.74 12.05 -2.68
CA VAL A 309 2.67 13.49 -2.97
C VAL A 309 4.08 14.08 -2.89
N LEU A 310 4.56 14.57 -4.03
CA LEU A 310 5.86 15.23 -4.19
C LEU A 310 5.76 16.71 -3.83
N PHE A 311 6.68 17.19 -3.01
CA PHE A 311 6.89 18.62 -2.80
C PHE A 311 7.93 19.09 -3.83
N ASP A 312 7.46 19.62 -4.96
CA ASP A 312 8.32 20.14 -6.03
C ASP A 312 7.98 21.61 -6.34
N LYS A 313 7.57 21.92 -7.56
CA LYS A 313 7.26 23.28 -8.00
C LYS A 313 5.85 23.72 -7.61
N MET A 314 4.88 22.82 -7.76
CA MET A 314 3.48 23.11 -7.46
C MET A 314 3.26 23.06 -5.93
N PRO A 315 2.67 24.10 -5.32
CA PRO A 315 2.43 24.12 -3.89
C PRO A 315 1.41 23.06 -3.45
N VAL A 316 1.63 22.43 -2.30
CA VAL A 316 0.76 21.38 -1.77
C VAL A 316 -0.30 21.95 -0.82
N LEU A 317 -1.58 21.61 -1.03
CA LEU A 317 -2.69 22.03 -0.17
C LEU A 317 -2.96 20.98 0.92
N ILE A 318 -2.93 21.42 2.17
CA ILE A 318 -3.18 20.59 3.35
C ILE A 318 -4.50 21.05 3.99
N GLY A 319 -5.50 20.17 4.05
CA GLY A 319 -6.82 20.47 4.57
C GLY A 319 -6.86 20.55 6.11
N GLU A 320 -7.25 21.71 6.66
CA GLU A 320 -7.21 22.00 8.11
C GLU A 320 -8.48 21.58 8.91
N ARG A 321 -9.45 20.92 8.28
CA ARG A 321 -10.81 20.84 8.86
C ARG A 321 -10.99 19.75 9.90
N ILE A 322 -10.14 18.73 9.93
CA ILE A 322 -10.10 17.71 10.98
C ILE A 322 -9.32 18.28 12.17
N ASN A 323 -9.95 19.23 12.86
CA ASN A 323 -9.38 19.93 14.01
C ASN A 323 -10.52 20.46 14.92
N PRO A 324 -10.57 20.09 16.22
CA PRO A 324 -11.63 20.49 17.13
C PRO A 324 -11.60 21.96 17.57
N THR A 325 -10.50 22.69 17.31
CA THR A 325 -10.30 24.06 17.78
C THR A 325 -11.39 24.99 17.26
N GLY A 326 -12.12 25.65 18.17
CA GLY A 326 -13.23 26.55 17.83
C GLY A 326 -14.49 25.88 17.26
N LYS A 327 -14.52 24.55 17.05
CA LYS A 327 -15.63 23.85 16.38
C LYS A 327 -16.47 23.03 17.38
N LYS A 328 -17.58 23.61 17.86
CA LYS A 328 -18.47 22.96 18.85
C LYS A 328 -18.92 21.56 18.42
N ARG A 329 -19.39 21.42 17.17
CA ARG A 329 -19.86 20.13 16.63
C ARG A 329 -18.76 19.08 16.56
N PHE A 330 -17.54 19.47 16.20
CA PHE A 330 -16.39 18.56 16.14
C PHE A 330 -16.00 18.08 17.54
N LYS A 331 -15.99 18.98 18.54
CA LYS A 331 -15.76 18.61 19.95
C LYS A 331 -16.82 17.63 20.47
N GLU A 332 -18.09 17.83 20.11
CA GLU A 332 -19.17 16.88 20.44
C GLU A 332 -18.94 15.53 19.78
N ALA A 333 -18.53 15.49 18.51
CA ALA A 333 -18.23 14.26 17.79
C ALA A 333 -17.09 13.48 18.46
N LEU A 334 -15.99 14.15 18.82
CA LEU A 334 -14.87 13.50 19.55
C LEU A 334 -15.30 12.93 20.90
N ARG A 335 -16.08 13.69 21.69
CA ARG A 335 -16.59 13.20 22.99
C ARG A 335 -17.55 12.02 22.85
N GLY A 336 -18.32 12.00 21.77
CA GLY A 336 -19.28 10.93 21.45
C GLY A 336 -18.67 9.75 20.71
N ASN A 337 -17.36 9.74 20.43
CA ASN A 337 -16.70 8.77 19.54
C ASN A 337 -17.38 8.64 18.16
N ASP A 338 -17.92 9.74 17.63
CA ASP A 338 -18.53 9.81 16.29
C ASP A 338 -17.44 9.89 15.21
N ILE A 339 -16.75 8.78 14.98
CA ILE A 339 -15.70 8.64 13.96
C ILE A 339 -16.24 8.98 12.56
N ASN A 340 -17.51 8.64 12.27
CA ASN A 340 -18.13 8.94 10.98
C ASN A 340 -18.11 10.44 10.64
N TYR A 341 -18.21 11.32 11.63
CA TYR A 341 -18.09 12.76 11.39
C TYR A 341 -16.68 13.14 10.90
N ILE A 342 -15.64 12.52 11.47
CA ILE A 342 -14.24 12.71 11.05
C ILE A 342 -14.03 12.20 9.62
N LEU A 343 -14.54 11.00 9.31
CA LEU A 343 -14.42 10.39 7.97
C LEU A 343 -15.10 11.25 6.89
N LYS A 344 -16.30 11.76 7.17
CA LYS A 344 -17.02 12.67 6.27
C LYS A 344 -16.25 13.96 6.03
N GLU A 345 -15.63 14.51 7.07
CA GLU A 345 -14.80 15.70 6.93
C GLU A 345 -13.53 15.41 6.10
N GLY A 346 -12.93 14.23 6.23
CA GLY A 346 -11.82 13.79 5.37
C GLY A 346 -12.21 13.73 3.89
N LEU A 347 -13.29 12.98 3.58
CA LEU A 347 -13.81 12.83 2.22
C LEU A 347 -14.23 14.19 1.61
N ALA A 348 -14.91 15.03 2.37
CA ALA A 348 -15.36 16.34 1.89
C ALA A 348 -14.18 17.28 1.57
N GLN A 349 -13.06 17.19 2.31
CA GLN A 349 -11.86 17.95 1.99
C GLN A 349 -11.16 17.43 0.73
N GLN A 350 -11.13 16.11 0.54
CA GLN A 350 -10.61 15.49 -0.68
C GLN A 350 -11.41 15.94 -1.91
N GLU A 351 -12.74 15.92 -1.85
CA GLU A 351 -13.63 16.41 -2.93
C GLU A 351 -13.42 17.90 -3.26
N LYS A 352 -12.80 18.65 -2.34
CA LYS A 352 -12.50 20.08 -2.50
C LYS A 352 -11.04 20.36 -2.87
N GLY A 353 -10.29 19.32 -3.23
CA GLY A 353 -8.94 19.45 -3.78
C GLY A 353 -7.84 19.58 -2.72
N ALA A 354 -8.07 19.12 -1.48
CA ALA A 354 -6.96 18.90 -0.56
C ALA A 354 -6.05 17.78 -1.09
N HIS A 355 -4.72 17.96 -0.99
CA HIS A 355 -3.74 16.94 -1.37
C HIS A 355 -3.28 16.11 -0.17
N ILE A 356 -3.39 16.66 1.04
CA ILE A 356 -3.04 16.04 2.32
C ILE A 356 -4.10 16.47 3.35
N LEU A 357 -4.39 15.63 4.33
CA LEU A 357 -5.29 15.98 5.43
C LEU A 357 -4.51 16.19 6.74
N ASP A 358 -4.66 17.35 7.35
CA ASP A 358 -4.20 17.60 8.74
C ASP A 358 -5.19 16.97 9.73
N VAL A 359 -4.69 16.12 10.62
CA VAL A 359 -5.47 15.32 11.56
C VAL A 359 -5.09 15.70 12.98
N ASN A 360 -5.86 16.62 13.57
CA ASN A 360 -5.78 17.01 14.96
C ASN A 360 -7.03 16.55 15.71
N VAL A 361 -6.84 15.76 16.77
CA VAL A 361 -7.94 15.31 17.66
C VAL A 361 -7.78 15.82 19.09
N GLY A 362 -6.93 16.83 19.30
CA GLY A 362 -6.57 17.34 20.62
C GLY A 362 -7.76 17.93 21.36
N LEU A 363 -8.20 17.24 22.43
CA LEU A 363 -9.21 17.74 23.36
C LEU A 363 -8.82 17.29 24.79
N PRO A 364 -8.73 18.20 25.78
CA PRO A 364 -8.24 17.85 27.12
C PRO A 364 -9.04 16.76 27.86
N GLU A 365 -10.28 16.53 27.45
CA GLU A 365 -11.23 15.63 28.11
C GLU A 365 -11.24 14.21 27.52
N ILE A 366 -10.45 13.92 26.49
CA ILE A 366 -10.45 12.62 25.79
C ILE A 366 -9.09 11.93 25.86
N ASP A 367 -9.09 10.61 25.69
CA ASP A 367 -7.85 9.85 25.48
C ASP A 367 -7.33 10.08 24.05
N GLU A 368 -6.53 11.13 23.88
CA GLU A 368 -5.94 11.50 22.59
C GLU A 368 -5.18 10.35 21.92
N VAL A 369 -4.51 9.49 22.71
CA VAL A 369 -3.73 8.37 22.19
C VAL A 369 -4.64 7.38 21.47
N THR A 370 -5.76 7.00 22.10
CA THR A 370 -6.73 6.08 21.51
C THR A 370 -7.52 6.72 20.38
N VAL A 371 -7.93 7.98 20.54
CA VAL A 371 -8.75 8.67 19.54
C VAL A 371 -7.95 8.97 18.27
N LEU A 372 -6.69 9.39 18.38
CA LEU A 372 -5.84 9.64 17.21
C LEU A 372 -5.56 8.34 16.47
N TYR A 373 -5.23 7.26 17.20
CA TYR A 373 -5.05 5.93 16.62
C TYR A 373 -6.29 5.52 15.80
N ASN A 374 -7.48 5.62 16.37
CA ASN A 374 -8.73 5.24 15.70
C ASN A 374 -9.02 6.15 14.49
N ALA A 375 -8.81 7.46 14.62
CA ALA A 375 -9.01 8.40 13.53
C ALA A 375 -8.10 8.09 12.34
N VAL A 376 -6.82 7.80 12.59
CA VAL A 376 -5.85 7.44 11.53
C VAL A 376 -6.20 6.11 10.89
N PHE A 377 -6.50 5.08 11.69
CA PHE A 377 -6.86 3.74 11.22
C PHE A 377 -8.09 3.77 10.29
N GLU A 378 -9.11 4.55 10.66
CA GLU A 378 -10.35 4.65 9.90
C GLU A 378 -10.22 5.60 8.70
N LEU A 379 -9.55 6.75 8.85
CA LEU A 379 -9.35 7.69 7.74
C LEU A 379 -8.58 7.06 6.59
N GLN A 380 -7.43 6.42 6.85
CA GLN A 380 -6.63 5.80 5.78
C GLN A 380 -7.37 4.66 5.05
N SER A 381 -8.47 4.17 5.62
CA SER A 381 -9.29 3.13 5.00
C SER A 381 -10.27 3.71 3.98
N VAL A 382 -10.68 4.97 4.14
CA VAL A 382 -11.72 5.63 3.32
C VAL A 382 -11.20 6.68 2.35
N THR A 383 -10.05 7.28 2.66
CA THR A 383 -9.39 8.29 1.82
C THR A 383 -8.01 7.80 1.42
N ASP A 384 -7.65 8.09 0.18
CA ASP A 384 -6.34 7.82 -0.38
C ASP A 384 -5.38 9.01 -0.21
N LEU A 385 -5.77 10.10 0.44
CA LEU A 385 -4.88 11.22 0.72
C LEU A 385 -3.88 10.90 1.83
N PRO A 386 -2.62 11.33 1.71
CA PRO A 386 -1.67 11.29 2.81
C PRO A 386 -2.17 12.09 4.03
N LEU A 387 -1.73 11.67 5.23
CA LEU A 387 -2.13 12.29 6.49
C LEU A 387 -0.95 13.03 7.13
N GLN A 388 -1.25 14.23 7.62
CA GLN A 388 -0.43 14.97 8.56
C GLN A 388 -0.96 14.75 9.97
N LEU A 389 -0.17 14.06 10.79
CA LEU A 389 -0.53 13.73 12.16
C LEU A 389 -0.19 14.94 13.04
N ASP A 390 -1.20 15.64 13.55
CA ASP A 390 -1.03 16.84 14.37
C ASP A 390 -1.33 16.53 15.84
N THR A 391 -0.27 16.32 16.61
CA THR A 391 -0.33 16.09 18.06
C THR A 391 0.95 16.52 18.75
N THR A 392 0.81 17.02 19.97
CA THR A 392 1.94 17.35 20.86
C THR A 392 2.31 16.20 21.80
N ASN A 393 1.57 15.09 21.76
CA ASN A 393 1.78 13.93 22.62
C ASN A 393 2.65 12.87 21.90
N PRO A 394 3.92 12.65 22.32
CA PRO A 394 4.81 11.70 21.66
C PRO A 394 4.28 10.26 21.64
N VAL A 395 3.50 9.87 22.67
CA VAL A 395 2.90 8.52 22.75
C VAL A 395 1.77 8.36 21.74
N ALA A 396 0.94 9.40 21.55
CA ALA A 396 -0.10 9.41 20.52
C ALA A 396 0.53 9.36 19.12
N MET A 397 1.57 10.18 18.91
CA MET A 397 2.36 10.22 17.67
C MET A 397 2.94 8.83 17.33
N GLU A 398 3.62 8.19 18.28
CA GLU A 398 4.20 6.87 18.06
C GLU A 398 3.14 5.83 17.67
N LYS A 399 2.02 5.76 18.40
CA LYS A 399 0.96 4.79 18.09
C LYS A 399 0.34 5.02 16.71
N ALA A 400 0.14 6.27 16.32
CA ALA A 400 -0.40 6.62 15.01
C ALA A 400 0.60 6.29 13.89
N LEU A 401 1.86 6.70 14.03
CA LEU A 401 2.93 6.39 13.05
C LEU A 401 3.13 4.89 12.86
N ARG A 402 2.97 4.11 13.93
CA ARG A 402 3.14 2.66 13.90
C ARG A 402 2.16 1.98 12.94
N ILE A 403 0.89 2.40 12.91
CA ILE A 403 -0.15 1.78 12.07
C ILE A 403 -0.42 2.52 10.75
N TYR A 404 0.18 3.69 10.55
CA TYR A 404 -0.03 4.48 9.34
C TYR A 404 0.47 3.74 8.09
N ASN A 405 -0.37 3.56 7.08
CA ASN A 405 0.02 2.90 5.83
C ASN A 405 0.56 3.93 4.82
N GLY A 406 1.88 4.10 4.80
CA GLY A 406 2.58 5.10 3.97
C GLY A 406 3.62 5.89 4.77
N LYS A 407 4.10 7.00 4.20
CA LYS A 407 5.02 7.95 4.85
C LYS A 407 4.25 9.21 5.30
N ALA A 408 3.96 9.30 6.61
CA ALA A 408 3.17 10.38 7.19
C ALA A 408 3.93 11.71 7.23
N MET A 409 3.18 12.82 7.32
CA MET A 409 3.74 14.05 7.88
C MET A 409 3.59 14.05 9.40
N ILE A 410 4.64 14.49 10.09
CA ILE A 410 4.71 14.60 11.55
C ILE A 410 4.61 16.07 11.91
N ASN A 411 3.46 16.49 12.44
CA ASN A 411 3.22 17.84 12.92
C ASN A 411 3.16 17.83 14.47
N SER A 412 4.20 18.28 15.18
CA SER A 412 5.46 18.88 14.68
C SER A 412 6.63 18.65 15.62
N VAL A 413 7.83 19.00 15.15
CA VAL A 413 8.99 19.29 15.98
C VAL A 413 9.21 20.80 16.08
N ASN A 414 9.89 21.26 17.12
CA ASN A 414 10.37 22.63 17.22
C ASN A 414 11.84 22.67 17.67
N GLY A 415 12.42 23.87 17.72
CA GLY A 415 13.82 24.10 18.07
C GLY A 415 14.17 23.85 19.53
N LYS A 416 13.23 23.46 20.40
CA LYS A 416 13.53 23.08 21.79
C LYS A 416 14.22 21.72 21.82
N GLU A 417 15.24 21.58 22.66
CA GLU A 417 16.02 20.33 22.76
C GLU A 417 15.17 19.11 23.15
N GLU A 418 14.16 19.29 24.00
CA GLU A 418 13.22 18.24 24.42
C GLU A 418 12.37 17.73 23.24
N SER A 419 11.78 18.65 22.46
CA SER A 419 10.96 18.32 21.29
C SER A 419 11.74 17.52 20.25
N MET A 420 12.97 17.94 19.95
CA MET A 420 13.84 17.22 18.99
C MET A 420 14.21 15.82 19.50
N LYS A 421 14.47 15.65 20.80
CA LYS A 421 14.80 14.36 21.41
C LYS A 421 13.64 13.38 21.41
N GLU A 422 12.41 13.86 21.51
CA GLU A 422 11.21 13.02 21.50
C GLU A 422 10.80 12.63 20.06
N ILE A 423 10.85 13.57 19.12
CA ILE A 423 10.30 13.37 17.76
C ILE A 423 11.28 12.74 16.77
N PHE A 424 12.56 13.09 16.79
CA PHE A 424 13.52 12.55 15.80
C PHE A 424 13.71 11.03 15.88
N PRO A 425 13.73 10.38 17.06
CA PRO A 425 13.72 8.91 17.11
C PRO A 425 12.49 8.29 16.45
N LEU A 426 11.31 8.90 16.62
CA LEU A 426 10.06 8.42 16.01
C LEU A 426 10.11 8.57 14.48
N GLN A 427 10.57 9.73 13.99
CA GLN A 427 10.79 9.95 12.56
C GLN A 427 11.73 8.88 11.98
N LYS A 428 12.86 8.64 12.65
CA LYS A 428 13.88 7.72 12.16
C LYS A 428 13.39 6.26 12.14
N LYS A 429 12.54 5.89 13.11
CA LYS A 429 11.99 4.54 13.24
C LYS A 429 10.89 4.25 12.21
N TYR A 430 9.94 5.17 12.04
CA TYR A 430 8.73 4.92 11.25
C TYR A 430 8.76 5.51 9.85
N GLY A 431 9.71 6.40 9.54
CA GLY A 431 9.76 7.15 8.30
C GLY A 431 8.66 8.21 8.24
N GLY A 432 9.04 9.49 8.22
CA GLY A 432 8.08 10.59 8.12
C GLY A 432 8.70 11.89 7.62
N LEU A 433 7.87 12.77 7.06
CA LEU A 433 8.26 14.15 6.75
C LEU A 433 7.93 15.03 7.95
N VAL A 434 8.94 15.62 8.59
CA VAL A 434 8.75 16.40 9.82
C VAL A 434 8.45 17.85 9.50
N VAL A 435 7.34 18.36 10.05
CA VAL A 435 7.06 19.80 10.11
C VAL A 435 7.84 20.40 11.28
N ALA A 436 8.76 21.31 10.96
CA ALA A 436 9.66 21.95 11.91
C ALA A 436 9.28 23.41 12.14
N LEU A 437 8.71 23.69 13.31
CA LEU A 437 8.34 25.05 13.72
C LEU A 437 9.59 25.84 14.12
N THR A 438 9.78 27.04 13.58
CA THR A 438 10.94 27.89 13.91
C THR A 438 10.73 28.67 15.22
N LEU A 439 10.52 27.95 16.31
CA LEU A 439 10.47 28.46 17.68
C LEU A 439 11.40 27.62 18.56
N ASP A 440 11.94 28.21 19.62
CA ASP A 440 12.83 27.52 20.56
C ASP A 440 12.45 27.80 22.02
N GLU A 441 13.40 27.62 22.94
CA GLU A 441 13.21 27.90 24.36
C GLU A 441 12.82 29.36 24.66
N ASN A 442 13.20 30.30 23.79
CA ASN A 442 12.89 31.73 23.92
C ASN A 442 11.59 32.13 23.18
N GLY A 443 10.89 31.17 22.57
CA GLY A 443 9.68 31.41 21.79
C GLY A 443 9.96 31.66 20.31
N ILE A 444 9.10 32.47 19.68
CA ILE A 444 9.15 32.75 18.24
C ILE A 444 9.97 34.03 18.03
N PRO A 445 11.06 33.99 17.23
CA PRO A 445 11.79 35.21 16.90
C PRO A 445 10.93 36.20 16.11
N GLU A 446 11.01 37.49 16.47
CA GLU A 446 10.29 38.58 15.79
C GLU A 446 10.75 38.74 14.33
N LYS A 447 12.05 38.59 14.08
CA LYS A 447 12.66 38.78 12.75
C LYS A 447 12.88 37.48 12.00
N ALA A 448 12.81 37.55 10.68
CA ALA A 448 13.03 36.42 9.79
C ALA A 448 14.38 35.73 10.01
N GLU A 449 15.46 36.48 10.23
CA GLU A 449 16.81 35.94 10.43
C GLU A 449 16.88 35.03 11.66
N GLY A 450 16.21 35.39 12.76
CA GLY A 450 16.17 34.54 13.95
C GLY A 450 15.45 33.21 13.69
N ARG A 451 14.40 33.22 12.87
CA ARG A 451 13.66 32.02 12.46
C ARG A 451 14.53 31.10 11.61
N VAL A 452 15.34 31.66 10.71
CA VAL A 452 16.33 30.92 9.90
C VAL A 452 17.42 30.29 10.77
N GLU A 453 17.90 30.98 11.80
CA GLU A 453 18.89 30.42 12.74
C GLU A 453 18.33 29.21 13.51
N ILE A 454 17.05 29.26 13.93
CA ILE A 454 16.39 28.09 14.52
C ILE A 454 16.28 26.96 13.50
N ALA A 455 15.94 27.25 12.24
CA ALA A 455 15.92 26.23 11.18
C ALA A 455 17.31 25.57 10.99
N ARG A 456 18.40 26.34 11.03
CA ARG A 456 19.78 25.81 11.00
C ARG A 456 20.08 24.93 12.21
N LYS A 457 19.64 25.32 13.41
CA LYS A 457 19.75 24.51 14.65
C LYS A 457 19.05 23.16 14.48
N ILE A 458 17.82 23.16 13.97
CA ILE A 458 17.02 21.95 13.73
C ILE A 458 17.69 21.05 12.69
N LEU A 459 18.14 21.58 11.54
CA LEU A 459 18.84 20.80 10.52
C LEU A 459 20.10 20.13 11.06
N LYS A 460 20.90 20.88 11.83
CA LYS A 460 22.10 20.33 12.46
C LYS A 460 21.74 19.18 13.39
N LYS A 461 20.75 19.37 14.27
CA LYS A 461 20.33 18.33 15.20
C LYS A 461 19.76 17.11 14.47
N ALA A 462 18.93 17.30 13.46
CA ALA A 462 18.36 16.23 12.65
C ALA A 462 19.45 15.38 11.97
N SER A 463 20.52 16.00 11.47
CA SER A 463 21.65 15.29 10.87
C SER A 463 22.38 14.36 11.85
N GLU A 464 22.39 14.68 13.16
CA GLU A 464 22.94 13.81 14.21
C GLU A 464 22.14 12.51 14.36
N TYR A 465 20.84 12.52 14.00
CA TYR A 465 19.97 11.34 13.96
C TYR A 465 19.96 10.65 12.58
N GLY A 466 20.73 11.15 11.61
CA GLY A 466 20.74 10.65 10.24
C GLY A 466 19.44 10.94 9.50
N ILE A 467 18.83 12.11 9.77
CA ILE A 467 17.65 12.63 9.07
C ILE A 467 18.13 13.69 8.09
N ASP A 468 17.78 13.52 6.81
CA ASP A 468 18.18 14.44 5.75
C ASP A 468 17.22 15.64 5.68
N LYS A 469 17.69 16.78 5.15
CA LYS A 469 16.87 17.96 4.93
C LYS A 469 15.66 17.70 4.02
N LYS A 470 15.72 16.70 3.11
CA LYS A 470 14.58 16.32 2.27
C LYS A 470 13.40 15.75 3.06
N ASP A 471 13.64 15.32 4.30
CA ASP A 471 12.63 14.81 5.23
C ASP A 471 12.18 15.85 6.26
N ILE A 472 12.48 17.14 6.03
CA ILE A 472 12.09 18.26 6.90
C ILE A 472 11.46 19.38 6.07
N ILE A 473 10.30 19.87 6.53
CA ILE A 473 9.63 21.06 6.02
C ILE A 473 9.51 22.10 7.14
N PHE A 474 9.88 23.35 6.86
CA PHE A 474 9.90 24.38 7.90
C PHE A 474 8.62 25.21 7.91
N ASP A 475 8.04 25.39 9.09
CA ASP A 475 6.99 26.37 9.33
C ASP A 475 7.58 27.58 10.08
N PRO A 476 7.76 28.72 9.41
CA PRO A 476 8.26 29.92 10.06
C PRO A 476 7.22 30.63 10.92
N LEU A 477 6.01 30.07 11.09
CA LEU A 477 4.90 30.54 11.91
C LEU A 477 4.30 31.87 11.43
N ALA A 478 3.08 31.81 10.88
CA ALA A 478 2.29 33.00 10.59
C ALA A 478 1.73 33.61 11.89
N LEU A 479 2.15 34.84 12.19
CA LEU A 479 1.67 35.61 13.35
C LEU A 479 0.52 36.56 12.96
N THR A 480 -0.26 36.97 13.95
CA THR A 480 -1.48 37.78 13.77
C THR A 480 -1.16 39.24 13.48
N VAL A 481 -1.55 39.73 12.30
CA VAL A 481 -1.26 41.13 11.88
C VAL A 481 -2.01 42.17 12.70
N SER A 482 -3.07 41.77 13.42
CA SER A 482 -3.81 42.63 14.34
C SER A 482 -3.00 43.00 15.59
N SER A 483 -1.99 42.21 15.94
CA SER A 483 -1.14 42.42 17.11
C SER A 483 0.24 42.99 16.77
N ASP A 484 0.75 42.73 15.56
CA ASP A 484 2.02 43.23 15.07
C ASP A 484 1.96 43.55 13.57
N ASN A 485 2.18 44.81 13.22
CA ASN A 485 2.13 45.31 11.84
C ASN A 485 3.26 44.74 10.94
N SER A 486 4.33 44.22 11.54
CA SER A 486 5.47 43.64 10.82
C SER A 486 5.37 42.12 10.62
N ALA A 487 4.47 41.45 11.35
CA ALA A 487 4.31 40.00 11.40
C ALA A 487 4.25 39.33 10.02
N ALA A 488 3.37 39.80 9.14
CA ALA A 488 3.22 39.22 7.80
C ALA A 488 4.50 39.39 6.97
N LYS A 489 5.12 40.56 7.01
CA LYS A 489 6.34 40.86 6.24
C LYS A 489 7.51 39.98 6.68
N GLU A 490 7.73 39.84 7.99
CA GLU A 490 8.81 39.00 8.53
C GLU A 490 8.54 37.51 8.26
N THR A 491 7.29 37.06 8.29
CA THR A 491 6.94 35.67 7.93
C THR A 491 7.24 35.38 6.45
N LEU A 492 6.82 36.25 5.53
CA LEU A 492 7.10 36.10 4.10
C LEU A 492 8.59 36.14 3.79
N LYS A 493 9.33 37.01 4.47
CA LYS A 493 10.78 37.08 4.39
C LYS A 493 11.42 35.79 4.89
N ALA A 494 10.97 35.22 6.00
CA ALA A 494 11.46 33.95 6.52
C ALA A 494 11.21 32.79 5.54
N VAL A 495 10.02 32.70 4.94
CA VAL A 495 9.71 31.72 3.88
C VAL A 495 10.74 31.80 2.76
N LYS A 496 10.97 33.01 2.26
CA LYS A 496 11.93 33.25 1.18
C LYS A 496 13.37 32.85 1.58
N LEU A 497 13.84 33.29 2.74
CA LEU A 497 15.19 32.99 3.21
C LEU A 497 15.41 31.49 3.44
N ILE A 498 14.43 30.77 4.00
CA ILE A 498 14.54 29.32 4.18
C ILE A 498 14.65 28.61 2.83
N LYS A 499 13.84 29.02 1.84
CA LYS A 499 13.88 28.43 0.50
C LYS A 499 15.20 28.73 -0.21
N GLU A 500 15.67 29.98 -0.19
CA GLU A 500 16.86 30.43 -0.93
C GLU A 500 18.18 30.06 -0.24
N GLU A 501 18.29 30.22 1.08
CA GLU A 501 19.54 29.99 1.81
C GLU A 501 19.73 28.54 2.29
N LEU A 502 18.64 27.86 2.67
CA LEU A 502 18.72 26.48 3.19
C LEU A 502 18.35 25.44 2.11
N GLY A 503 17.65 25.85 1.06
CA GLY A 503 17.16 24.94 0.03
C GLY A 503 16.14 23.95 0.57
N CYS A 504 15.35 24.36 1.58
CA CYS A 504 14.33 23.54 2.22
C CYS A 504 12.93 23.96 1.77
N HIS A 505 11.97 23.02 1.85
CA HIS A 505 10.57 23.35 1.66
C HIS A 505 10.02 24.09 2.89
N THR A 506 8.97 24.88 2.66
CA THR A 506 8.29 25.63 3.71
C THR A 506 6.79 25.36 3.72
N LEU A 507 6.21 25.37 4.91
CA LEU A 507 4.80 25.19 5.21
C LEU A 507 4.28 26.42 5.97
N LEU A 508 3.02 26.79 5.81
CA LEU A 508 2.37 27.78 6.67
C LEU A 508 0.93 27.41 7.00
N GLY A 509 0.54 27.57 8.27
CA GLY A 509 -0.86 27.73 8.67
C GLY A 509 -1.39 29.12 8.27
N VAL A 510 -1.88 29.24 7.05
CA VAL A 510 -2.23 30.55 6.45
C VAL A 510 -3.31 31.27 7.24
N SER A 511 -4.28 30.53 7.77
CA SER A 511 -5.43 31.04 8.53
C SER A 511 -5.03 31.82 9.78
N ASN A 512 -3.82 31.64 10.31
CA ASN A 512 -3.36 32.27 11.55
C ASN A 512 -3.15 33.78 11.42
N VAL A 513 -2.82 34.27 10.22
CA VAL A 513 -2.48 35.68 9.99
C VAL A 513 -3.61 36.65 10.36
N SER A 514 -4.86 36.22 10.24
CA SER A 514 -6.06 37.06 10.34
C SER A 514 -6.81 36.98 11.67
N PHE A 515 -6.30 36.26 12.69
CA PHE A 515 -7.04 36.17 13.96
C PHE A 515 -7.29 37.57 14.56
N GLY A 516 -8.51 37.77 15.05
CA GLY A 516 -8.97 39.04 15.63
C GLY A 516 -9.47 40.07 14.62
N LEU A 517 -9.45 39.79 13.31
CA LEU A 517 -9.96 40.69 12.27
C LEU A 517 -11.33 40.22 11.71
N PRO A 518 -12.20 41.14 11.27
CA PRO A 518 -13.38 40.82 10.48
C PRO A 518 -12.99 40.40 9.05
N GLU A 519 -13.92 39.74 8.33
CA GLU A 519 -13.73 39.35 6.91
C GLU A 519 -12.39 38.64 6.63
N ARG A 520 -12.04 37.69 7.52
CA ARG A 520 -10.74 37.00 7.54
C ARG A 520 -10.34 36.38 6.22
N GLU A 521 -11.31 35.90 5.43
CA GLU A 521 -11.04 35.27 4.13
C GLU A 521 -10.30 36.20 3.15
N ILE A 522 -10.59 37.50 3.19
CA ILE A 522 -9.92 38.50 2.34
C ILE A 522 -8.44 38.60 2.72
N ILE A 523 -8.13 38.69 4.01
CA ILE A 523 -6.75 38.78 4.48
C ILE A 523 -6.02 37.46 4.22
N ASN A 524 -6.66 36.32 4.49
CA ASN A 524 -6.08 35.01 4.28
C ASN A 524 -5.70 34.77 2.82
N SER A 525 -6.59 35.03 1.86
CA SER A 525 -6.33 34.77 0.43
C SER A 525 -5.25 35.67 -0.16
N ASN A 526 -5.21 36.94 0.23
CA ASN A 526 -4.16 37.87 -0.19
C ASN A 526 -2.81 37.52 0.44
N PHE A 527 -2.78 37.22 1.75
CA PHE A 527 -1.56 36.75 2.40
C PHE A 527 -1.07 35.43 1.80
N PHE A 528 -1.98 34.52 1.47
CA PHE A 528 -1.65 33.27 0.79
C PHE A 528 -0.96 33.52 -0.55
N THR A 529 -1.54 34.38 -1.39
CA THR A 529 -0.97 34.76 -2.69
C THR A 529 0.44 35.35 -2.52
N MET A 530 0.65 36.19 -1.50
CA MET A 530 1.96 36.75 -1.17
C MET A 530 2.95 35.68 -0.68
N ALA A 531 2.48 34.69 0.09
CA ALA A 531 3.31 33.59 0.56
C ALA A 531 3.73 32.67 -0.58
N LEU A 532 2.80 32.33 -1.47
CA LEU A 532 3.07 31.58 -2.70
C LEU A 532 4.14 32.27 -3.55
N SER A 533 4.00 33.58 -3.79
CA SER A 533 5.01 34.35 -4.55
C SER A 533 6.36 34.49 -3.83
N SER A 534 6.38 34.31 -2.51
CA SER A 534 7.61 34.29 -1.70
C SER A 534 8.29 32.92 -1.65
N GLY A 535 7.69 31.89 -2.26
CA GLY A 535 8.27 30.53 -2.36
C GLY A 535 7.64 29.48 -1.43
N LEU A 536 6.45 29.74 -0.88
CA LEU A 536 5.74 28.78 -0.03
C LEU A 536 5.52 27.44 -0.77
N SER A 537 5.95 26.34 -0.16
CA SER A 537 5.86 24.99 -0.77
C SER A 537 4.58 24.25 -0.39
N SER A 538 3.98 24.54 0.76
CA SER A 538 2.69 23.98 1.15
C SER A 538 1.93 24.88 2.13
N ALA A 539 0.62 24.70 2.22
CA ALA A 539 -0.25 25.50 3.06
C ALA A 539 -1.27 24.64 3.79
N ILE A 540 -1.33 24.77 5.13
CA ILE A 540 -2.46 24.31 5.93
C ILE A 540 -3.54 25.39 5.80
N MET A 541 -4.67 25.04 5.18
CA MET A 541 -5.72 25.98 4.87
C MET A 541 -7.11 25.32 4.79
N ASN A 542 -8.16 26.14 4.81
CA ASN A 542 -9.53 25.69 4.64
C ASN A 542 -9.87 25.42 3.16
N PRO A 543 -10.07 24.15 2.73
CA PRO A 543 -10.40 23.83 1.35
C PRO A 543 -11.81 24.27 0.93
N TYR A 544 -12.65 24.70 1.87
CA TYR A 544 -13.97 25.25 1.55
C TYR A 544 -13.94 26.74 1.21
N SER A 545 -12.80 27.42 1.37
CA SER A 545 -12.69 28.84 1.03
C SER A 545 -12.43 29.00 -0.47
N TYR A 546 -13.46 29.42 -1.21
CA TYR A 546 -13.31 29.73 -2.63
C TYR A 546 -12.28 30.84 -2.89
N GLU A 547 -12.15 31.80 -1.97
CA GLU A 547 -11.15 32.88 -2.11
C GLU A 547 -9.71 32.34 -2.03
N MET A 548 -9.47 31.36 -1.14
CA MET A 548 -8.17 30.67 -1.06
C MET A 548 -7.89 29.83 -2.31
N LEU A 549 -8.89 29.08 -2.80
CA LEU A 549 -8.75 28.27 -4.02
C LEU A 549 -8.55 29.16 -5.26
N LYS A 550 -9.28 30.28 -5.38
CA LYS A 550 -9.06 31.26 -6.45
C LYS A 550 -7.63 31.79 -6.42
N ALA A 551 -7.11 32.14 -5.24
CA ALA A 551 -5.72 32.57 -5.09
C ALA A 551 -4.73 31.49 -5.55
N TYR A 552 -4.95 30.23 -5.14
CA TYR A 552 -4.12 29.09 -5.51
C TYR A 552 -4.10 28.84 -7.03
N TYR A 553 -5.25 28.59 -7.65
CA TYR A 553 -5.32 28.28 -9.08
C TYR A 553 -4.84 29.46 -9.94
N SER A 554 -5.13 30.70 -9.52
CA SER A 554 -4.59 31.89 -10.21
C SER A 554 -3.07 31.95 -10.11
N PHE A 555 -2.49 31.68 -8.93
CA PHE A 555 -1.03 31.66 -8.77
C PHE A 555 -0.38 30.56 -9.62
N VAL A 556 -0.94 29.35 -9.62
CA VAL A 556 -0.41 28.19 -10.36
C VAL A 556 -0.44 28.45 -11.87
N ALA A 557 -1.53 29.04 -12.39
CA ALA A 557 -1.61 29.47 -13.79
C ALA A 557 -0.63 30.61 -14.13
N LEU A 558 -0.59 31.68 -13.31
CA LEU A 558 0.27 32.84 -13.54
C LEU A 558 1.77 32.52 -13.42
N SER A 559 2.12 31.49 -12.63
CA SER A 559 3.50 31.03 -12.45
C SER A 559 3.95 30.05 -13.54
N GLY A 560 3.08 29.72 -14.52
CA GLY A 560 3.37 28.77 -15.58
C GLY A 560 3.51 27.33 -15.11
N MET A 561 2.91 26.99 -13.95
CA MET A 561 2.91 25.65 -13.38
C MET A 561 1.70 24.82 -13.86
N ASP A 562 0.64 25.48 -14.34
CA ASP A 562 -0.54 24.86 -14.96
C ASP A 562 -0.34 24.73 -16.48
N GLU A 563 -0.06 23.53 -16.97
CA GLU A 563 0.14 23.31 -18.40
C GLU A 563 -1.17 23.56 -19.16
N ASN A 564 -1.14 24.51 -20.09
CA ASN A 564 -2.32 24.97 -20.86
C ASN A 564 -3.46 25.55 -19.99
N CYS A 565 -3.18 25.94 -18.74
CA CYS A 565 -4.18 26.42 -17.79
C CYS A 565 -5.33 25.42 -17.55
N ALA A 566 -5.06 24.12 -17.68
CA ALA A 566 -6.08 23.07 -17.64
C ALA A 566 -6.78 23.01 -16.28
N ASP A 567 -6.01 23.05 -15.19
CA ASP A 567 -6.54 22.99 -13.83
C ASP A 567 -7.34 24.25 -13.49
N TYR A 568 -6.85 25.42 -13.92
CA TYR A 568 -7.56 26.69 -13.77
C TYR A 568 -8.90 26.69 -14.52
N ILE A 569 -8.94 26.20 -15.76
CA ILE A 569 -10.18 26.10 -16.56
C ILE A 569 -11.17 25.12 -15.91
N ALA A 570 -10.68 23.97 -15.44
CA ALA A 570 -11.51 22.98 -14.75
C ALA A 570 -12.11 23.56 -13.47
N PHE A 571 -11.28 24.20 -12.63
CA PHE A 571 -11.71 24.84 -11.39
C PHE A 571 -12.74 25.95 -11.64
N THR A 572 -12.47 26.86 -12.58
CA THR A 572 -13.37 28.00 -12.85
C THR A 572 -14.68 27.59 -13.50
N SER A 573 -14.70 26.52 -14.29
CA SER A 573 -15.93 25.94 -14.85
C SER A 573 -16.81 25.29 -13.78
N ALA A 574 -16.21 24.83 -12.67
CA ALA A 574 -16.91 24.25 -11.53
C ALA A 574 -17.33 25.29 -10.48
N LEU A 575 -16.86 26.54 -10.58
CA LEU A 575 -17.28 27.59 -9.66
C LEU A 575 -18.78 27.88 -9.84
N PRO A 576 -19.54 28.05 -8.73
CA PRO A 576 -20.89 28.57 -8.82
C PRO A 576 -20.87 29.91 -9.55
N THR A 577 -21.59 30.03 -10.67
CA THR A 577 -21.73 31.30 -11.38
C THR A 577 -22.37 32.32 -10.43
N LEU A 578 -21.62 33.36 -10.08
CA LEU A 578 -22.18 34.56 -9.46
C LEU A 578 -22.99 35.30 -10.55
N SER A 579 -24.26 34.92 -10.70
CA SER A 579 -25.21 35.71 -11.47
C SER A 579 -25.49 37.01 -10.71
N TYR A 580 -24.84 38.10 -11.12
CA TYR A 580 -25.38 39.43 -10.89
C TYR A 580 -26.57 39.62 -11.84
N GLY A 581 -27.78 39.47 -11.32
CA GLY A 581 -29.03 39.76 -12.02
C GLY A 581 -29.80 38.54 -12.51
N ASP A 582 -31.04 38.47 -12.03
CA ASP A 582 -32.17 37.61 -12.42
C ASP A 582 -32.14 36.13 -12.05
N GLU A 583 -33.07 35.82 -11.15
CA GLU A 583 -33.52 34.52 -10.69
C GLU A 583 -33.80 33.56 -11.86
N LYS A 584 -33.06 32.46 -11.89
CA LYS A 584 -33.60 31.11 -12.07
C LYS A 584 -32.61 30.12 -11.49
N GLU A 585 -32.93 29.61 -10.31
CA GLU A 585 -32.26 28.46 -9.71
C GLU A 585 -32.24 27.30 -10.72
N VAL A 586 -31.04 26.93 -11.16
CA VAL A 586 -30.78 25.56 -11.60
C VAL A 586 -29.84 24.97 -10.55
N LYS A 587 -30.42 24.34 -9.53
CA LYS A 587 -29.70 23.48 -8.61
C LYS A 587 -29.14 22.31 -9.42
N LYS A 588 -27.81 22.23 -9.54
CA LYS A 588 -27.13 20.95 -9.78
C LYS A 588 -26.89 20.33 -8.40
N ASP A 589 -27.53 19.20 -8.19
CA ASP A 589 -27.76 18.59 -6.88
C ASP A 589 -26.65 17.58 -6.53
N ASP A 590 -25.47 18.06 -6.12
CA ASP A 590 -24.41 17.19 -5.54
C ASP A 590 -24.79 16.68 -4.13
N LYS A 591 -25.72 17.36 -3.46
CA LYS A 591 -26.24 16.93 -2.15
C LYS A 591 -27.09 15.66 -2.26
N MET A 592 -27.73 15.41 -3.40
CA MET A 592 -28.62 14.26 -3.60
C MET A 592 -27.87 12.93 -3.57
N GLU A 593 -26.62 12.85 -4.08
CA GLU A 593 -25.93 11.57 -4.22
C GLU A 593 -25.74 10.86 -2.89
N THR A 594 -25.25 11.55 -1.84
CA THR A 594 -25.03 10.90 -0.54
C THR A 594 -26.29 10.68 0.29
N GLU A 595 -27.40 11.34 -0.04
CA GLU A 595 -28.69 11.14 0.64
C GLU A 595 -29.49 9.95 0.10
N THR A 596 -29.07 9.36 -1.01
CA THR A 596 -29.62 8.09 -1.49
C THR A 596 -28.89 6.90 -0.89
N LEU A 597 -29.61 5.78 -0.67
CA LEU A 597 -28.99 4.51 -0.26
C LEU A 597 -27.88 4.11 -1.24
N LYS A 598 -28.14 4.28 -2.53
CA LYS A 598 -27.19 4.01 -3.61
C LYS A 598 -25.87 4.78 -3.42
N GLY A 599 -25.89 6.10 -3.27
CA GLY A 599 -24.65 6.87 -3.11
C GLY A 599 -23.96 6.68 -1.75
N ALA A 600 -24.72 6.36 -0.69
CA ALA A 600 -24.11 5.94 0.58
C ALA A 600 -23.32 4.63 0.43
N ILE A 601 -23.81 3.67 -0.36
CA ILE A 601 -23.10 2.43 -0.68
C ILE A 601 -21.89 2.71 -1.58
N VAL A 602 -22.02 3.52 -2.64
CA VAL A 602 -20.90 3.87 -3.53
C VAL A 602 -19.73 4.54 -2.77
N LYS A 603 -20.03 5.36 -1.76
CA LYS A 603 -19.01 6.01 -0.91
C LYS A 603 -18.58 5.18 0.31
N GLY A 604 -19.06 3.95 0.45
CA GLY A 604 -18.66 3.06 1.56
C GLY A 604 -19.11 3.52 2.96
N LEU A 605 -20.23 4.24 3.06
CA LEU A 605 -20.76 4.79 4.32
C LEU A 605 -21.71 3.82 5.04
N LYS A 606 -21.14 2.83 5.74
CA LYS A 606 -21.86 1.69 6.36
C LYS A 606 -23.09 2.04 7.19
N ASP A 607 -22.93 2.89 8.21
CA ASP A 607 -24.03 3.25 9.11
C ASP A 607 -25.12 4.08 8.40
N LYS A 608 -24.72 4.89 7.41
CA LYS A 608 -25.66 5.71 6.62
C LYS A 608 -26.46 4.82 5.68
N ALA A 609 -25.82 3.84 5.03
CA ALA A 609 -26.48 2.86 4.20
C ALA A 609 -27.52 2.06 5.01
N GLY A 610 -27.17 1.61 6.23
CA GLY A 610 -28.12 0.96 7.13
C GLY A 610 -29.35 1.83 7.46
N LYS A 611 -29.14 3.10 7.81
CA LYS A 611 -30.23 4.05 8.13
C LYS A 611 -31.13 4.34 6.93
N LEU A 612 -30.54 4.70 5.79
CA LEU A 612 -31.28 4.99 4.55
C LEU A 612 -32.04 3.76 4.07
N CYS A 613 -31.50 2.55 4.27
CA CYS A 613 -32.21 1.33 3.98
C CYS A 613 -33.44 1.14 4.88
N CYS A 614 -33.34 1.43 6.19
CA CYS A 614 -34.50 1.40 7.09
C CYS A 614 -35.59 2.41 6.70
N GLU A 615 -35.20 3.61 6.26
CA GLU A 615 -36.13 4.61 5.75
C GLU A 615 -36.84 4.12 4.48
N LEU A 616 -36.09 3.59 3.51
CA LEU A 616 -36.65 3.02 2.28
C LEU A 616 -37.53 1.80 2.51
N LEU A 617 -37.26 0.97 3.53
CA LEU A 617 -38.12 -0.16 3.91
C LEU A 617 -39.51 0.27 4.39
N GLY A 618 -39.69 1.55 4.78
CA GLY A 618 -41.00 2.13 5.06
C GLY A 618 -41.81 2.47 3.81
N GLU A 619 -41.17 2.56 2.64
CA GLU A 619 -41.75 3.09 1.40
C GLU A 619 -41.73 2.08 0.23
N LYS A 620 -40.77 1.16 0.21
CA LYS A 620 -40.54 0.18 -0.86
C LYS A 620 -40.49 -1.24 -0.31
N GLU A 621 -40.86 -2.19 -1.16
CA GLU A 621 -40.68 -3.62 -0.87
C GLU A 621 -39.18 -3.97 -0.77
N PRO A 622 -38.79 -4.85 0.18
CA PRO A 622 -37.42 -5.35 0.36
C PRO A 622 -36.67 -5.68 -0.94
N LEU A 623 -37.29 -6.46 -1.82
CA LEU A 623 -36.70 -6.88 -3.09
C LEU A 623 -36.46 -5.74 -4.08
N LYS A 624 -37.30 -4.69 -4.07
CA LYS A 624 -37.09 -3.51 -4.93
C LYS A 624 -35.89 -2.69 -4.48
N ILE A 625 -35.68 -2.56 -3.18
CA ILE A 625 -34.51 -1.86 -2.63
C ILE A 625 -33.21 -2.59 -3.02
N VAL A 626 -33.22 -3.92 -2.97
CA VAL A 626 -32.08 -4.72 -3.44
C VAL A 626 -31.78 -4.46 -4.92
N ASN A 627 -32.80 -4.54 -5.79
CA ASN A 627 -32.62 -4.48 -7.23
C ASN A 627 -32.40 -3.06 -7.79
N GLU A 628 -32.97 -2.03 -7.17
CA GLU A 628 -32.92 -0.64 -7.68
C GLU A 628 -31.80 0.19 -7.02
N ASP A 629 -31.45 -0.11 -5.77
CA ASP A 629 -30.52 0.71 -4.99
C ASP A 629 -29.21 -0.03 -4.69
N ILE A 630 -29.27 -1.24 -4.13
CA ILE A 630 -28.07 -1.96 -3.65
C ILE A 630 -27.24 -2.56 -4.79
N ILE A 631 -27.85 -3.38 -5.67
CA ILE A 631 -27.15 -4.01 -6.80
C ILE A 631 -26.56 -2.94 -7.74
N PRO A 632 -27.31 -1.90 -8.16
CA PRO A 632 -26.73 -0.86 -9.02
C PRO A 632 -25.62 -0.04 -8.36
N ALA A 633 -25.60 0.09 -7.03
CA ALA A 633 -24.48 0.72 -6.34
C ALA A 633 -23.22 -0.15 -6.41
N LEU A 634 -23.36 -1.45 -6.14
CA LEU A 634 -22.26 -2.41 -6.24
C LEU A 634 -21.73 -2.53 -7.67
N ASP A 635 -22.60 -2.44 -8.68
CA ASP A 635 -22.19 -2.46 -10.09
C ASP A 635 -21.42 -1.20 -10.50
N ILE A 636 -21.75 -0.03 -9.96
CA ILE A 636 -20.97 1.20 -10.19
C ILE A 636 -19.57 1.05 -9.61
N VAL A 637 -19.47 0.61 -8.36
CA VAL A 637 -18.19 0.44 -7.65
C VAL A 637 -17.37 -0.68 -8.32
N GLY A 638 -18.00 -1.78 -8.69
CA GLY A 638 -17.38 -2.89 -9.43
C GLY A 638 -16.91 -2.46 -10.81
N SER A 639 -17.71 -1.68 -11.54
CA SER A 639 -17.30 -1.10 -12.83
C SER A 639 -16.14 -0.12 -12.66
N GLY A 640 -16.16 0.71 -11.60
CA GLY A 640 -15.05 1.59 -11.24
C GLY A 640 -13.78 0.80 -10.92
N PHE A 641 -13.91 -0.34 -10.23
CA PHE A 641 -12.79 -1.23 -9.94
C PHE A 641 -12.18 -1.82 -11.21
N GLU A 642 -13.01 -2.26 -12.15
CA GLU A 642 -12.54 -2.77 -13.45
C GLU A 642 -11.92 -1.70 -14.34
N LYS A 643 -12.47 -0.48 -14.29
CA LYS A 643 -11.93 0.70 -14.96
C LYS A 643 -10.72 1.29 -14.24
N LYS A 644 -10.38 0.76 -13.07
CA LYS A 644 -9.25 1.19 -12.23
C LYS A 644 -9.41 2.64 -11.72
N GLU A 645 -10.66 3.08 -11.57
CA GLU A 645 -11.05 4.36 -10.96
C GLU A 645 -11.31 4.20 -9.44
N VAL A 646 -11.55 2.97 -9.00
CA VAL A 646 -11.83 2.58 -7.62
C VAL A 646 -10.88 1.45 -7.24
N TYR A 647 -10.30 1.48 -6.04
CA TYR A 647 -9.39 0.42 -5.57
C TYR A 647 -10.06 -0.54 -4.59
N LEU A 648 -9.38 -1.65 -4.29
CA LEU A 648 -9.89 -2.72 -3.44
C LEU A 648 -10.47 -2.23 -2.09
N PRO A 649 -9.85 -1.27 -1.37
CA PRO A 649 -10.44 -0.69 -0.17
C PRO A 649 -11.87 -0.18 -0.34
N GLN A 650 -12.09 0.65 -1.36
CA GLN A 650 -13.38 1.26 -1.62
C GLN A 650 -14.39 0.23 -2.10
N LEU A 651 -13.97 -0.77 -2.89
CA LEU A 651 -14.80 -1.92 -3.25
C LEU A 651 -15.30 -2.68 -2.01
N LEU A 652 -14.39 -2.98 -1.07
CA LEU A 652 -14.71 -3.69 0.17
C LEU A 652 -15.61 -2.86 1.10
N MET A 653 -15.37 -1.56 1.24
CA MET A 653 -16.21 -0.67 2.05
C MET A 653 -17.62 -0.51 1.50
N SER A 654 -17.75 -0.42 0.17
CA SER A 654 -19.05 -0.42 -0.50
C SER A 654 -19.76 -1.75 -0.29
N ALA A 655 -19.02 -2.87 -0.38
CA ALA A 655 -19.51 -4.19 -0.04
C ALA A 655 -20.00 -4.28 1.42
N GLU A 656 -19.26 -3.76 2.40
CA GLU A 656 -19.69 -3.72 3.81
C GLU A 656 -20.92 -2.84 4.01
N SER A 657 -21.01 -1.74 3.29
CA SER A 657 -22.14 -0.82 3.36
C SER A 657 -23.40 -1.43 2.75
N ALA A 658 -23.26 -2.14 1.64
CA ALA A 658 -24.31 -2.96 1.06
C ALA A 658 -24.72 -4.08 2.01
N LYS A 659 -23.77 -4.76 2.68
CA LYS A 659 -24.06 -5.78 3.70
C LYS A 659 -24.86 -5.22 4.86
N ALA A 660 -24.49 -4.05 5.39
CA ALA A 660 -25.24 -3.39 6.45
C ALA A 660 -26.68 -3.05 6.02
N ALA A 661 -26.88 -2.62 4.78
CA ALA A 661 -28.22 -2.43 4.21
C ALA A 661 -28.98 -3.77 4.09
N PHE A 662 -28.33 -4.82 3.55
CA PHE A 662 -28.92 -6.17 3.45
C PHE A 662 -29.32 -6.76 4.80
N GLU A 663 -28.53 -6.53 5.86
CA GLU A 663 -28.87 -6.96 7.21
C GLU A 663 -30.18 -6.30 7.69
N LYS A 664 -30.40 -5.02 7.36
CA LYS A 664 -31.68 -4.32 7.64
C LYS A 664 -32.84 -4.85 6.84
N ILE A 665 -32.63 -5.17 5.56
CA ILE A 665 -33.63 -5.86 4.74
C ILE A 665 -33.99 -7.20 5.36
N LYS A 666 -33.00 -7.97 5.81
CA LYS A 666 -33.21 -9.28 6.44
C LYS A 666 -33.93 -9.20 7.78
N GLU A 667 -33.61 -8.21 8.61
CA GLU A 667 -34.32 -7.93 9.87
C GLU A 667 -35.81 -7.60 9.60
N ALA A 668 -36.10 -6.82 8.55
CA ALA A 668 -37.46 -6.44 8.15
C ALA A 668 -38.22 -7.60 7.47
N SER A 669 -37.52 -8.49 6.78
CA SER A 669 -38.06 -9.66 6.07
C SER A 669 -38.09 -10.94 6.90
N ALA A 670 -38.12 -10.86 8.24
CA ALA A 670 -38.11 -12.01 9.14
C ALA A 670 -39.28 -12.98 8.86
N GLY A 671 -39.04 -13.92 7.93
CA GLY A 671 -40.05 -14.81 7.36
C GLY A 671 -39.72 -15.32 5.94
N GLU A 672 -38.87 -14.63 5.18
CA GLU A 672 -38.46 -15.06 3.83
C GLU A 672 -37.03 -15.63 3.79
N LYS A 673 -36.84 -16.70 3.00
CA LYS A 673 -35.62 -17.50 2.90
C LYS A 673 -34.43 -16.69 2.35
N LYS A 674 -33.20 -17.16 2.63
CA LYS A 674 -31.93 -16.75 2.00
C LYS A 674 -32.14 -16.44 0.51
N GLY A 675 -31.47 -15.40 0.00
CA GLY A 675 -31.46 -15.04 -1.42
C GLY A 675 -31.33 -16.28 -2.31
N ASP A 676 -32.22 -16.35 -3.31
CA ASP A 676 -32.52 -17.54 -4.12
C ASP A 676 -31.44 -17.86 -5.18
N LYS A 677 -30.24 -17.29 -5.06
CA LYS A 677 -29.12 -17.54 -6.00
C LYS A 677 -28.38 -18.82 -5.65
N SER A 678 -27.75 -19.40 -6.66
CA SER A 678 -27.16 -20.73 -6.59
C SER A 678 -26.09 -20.88 -5.51
N THR A 679 -25.88 -22.13 -5.06
CA THR A 679 -24.77 -22.44 -4.12
C THR A 679 -23.43 -22.37 -4.84
N PHE A 680 -22.47 -21.67 -4.25
CA PHE A 680 -21.12 -21.50 -4.78
C PHE A 680 -20.11 -22.07 -3.79
N VAL A 681 -19.38 -23.13 -4.16
CA VAL A 681 -18.31 -23.69 -3.31
C VAL A 681 -16.99 -22.99 -3.64
N ILE A 682 -16.25 -22.50 -2.64
CA ILE A 682 -14.98 -21.81 -2.86
C ILE A 682 -13.87 -22.35 -1.96
N ALA A 683 -12.64 -22.50 -2.49
CA ALA A 683 -11.49 -23.01 -1.75
C ALA A 683 -10.16 -22.46 -2.29
N THR A 684 -9.13 -22.39 -1.44
CA THR A 684 -7.75 -22.39 -1.95
C THR A 684 -7.31 -23.84 -2.11
N VAL A 685 -6.55 -24.10 -3.17
CA VAL A 685 -6.15 -25.46 -3.52
C VAL A 685 -5.10 -26.00 -2.53
N LYS A 686 -4.97 -27.33 -2.49
CA LYS A 686 -3.99 -28.01 -1.64
C LYS A 686 -2.58 -27.43 -1.79
N GLY A 687 -1.92 -27.20 -0.66
CA GLY A 687 -0.62 -26.57 -0.51
C GLY A 687 -0.66 -25.06 -0.43
N ASP A 688 -1.79 -24.43 -0.77
CA ASP A 688 -1.92 -22.99 -0.80
C ASP A 688 -2.66 -22.45 0.41
N ILE A 689 -1.95 -21.71 1.25
CA ILE A 689 -2.51 -21.10 2.46
C ILE A 689 -2.93 -19.65 2.24
N HIS A 690 -2.71 -19.09 1.05
CA HIS A 690 -3.03 -17.69 0.74
C HIS A 690 -4.48 -17.59 0.32
N ASP A 691 -5.32 -17.03 1.20
CA ASP A 691 -6.76 -16.98 1.02
C ASP A 691 -7.32 -15.57 0.79
N ILE A 692 -6.45 -14.58 0.58
CA ILE A 692 -6.86 -13.18 0.40
C ILE A 692 -7.83 -13.03 -0.79
N GLY A 693 -7.41 -13.43 -2.00
CA GLY A 693 -8.25 -13.36 -3.19
C GLY A 693 -9.56 -14.17 -3.05
N LYS A 694 -9.49 -15.35 -2.41
CA LYS A 694 -10.67 -16.17 -2.12
C LYS A 694 -11.65 -15.43 -1.21
N ASN A 695 -11.16 -14.80 -0.15
CA ASN A 695 -11.99 -14.12 0.84
C ASN A 695 -12.64 -12.87 0.25
N ILE A 696 -11.96 -12.16 -0.65
CA ILE A 696 -12.55 -11.05 -1.43
C ILE A 696 -13.69 -11.58 -2.31
N VAL A 697 -13.46 -12.64 -3.09
CA VAL A 697 -14.49 -13.25 -3.95
C VAL A 697 -15.67 -13.73 -3.12
N LYS A 698 -15.43 -14.40 -2.00
CA LYS A 698 -16.46 -14.85 -1.05
C LYS A 698 -17.31 -13.68 -0.58
N LEU A 699 -16.68 -12.61 -0.08
CA LEU A 699 -17.38 -11.44 0.43
C LEU A 699 -18.28 -10.82 -0.65
N LEU A 700 -17.76 -10.67 -1.86
CA LEU A 700 -18.55 -10.12 -2.97
C LEU A 700 -19.70 -11.05 -3.38
N LEU A 701 -19.46 -12.35 -3.53
CA LEU A 701 -20.52 -13.32 -3.86
C LEU A 701 -21.63 -13.34 -2.79
N GLU A 702 -21.26 -13.33 -1.50
CA GLU A 702 -22.23 -13.24 -0.40
C GLU A 702 -23.07 -11.96 -0.50
N ASN A 703 -22.44 -10.83 -0.85
CA ASN A 703 -23.14 -9.54 -1.04
C ASN A 703 -24.03 -9.51 -2.29
N TYR A 704 -23.70 -10.27 -3.33
CA TYR A 704 -24.53 -10.42 -4.54
C TYR A 704 -25.66 -11.46 -4.37
N GLY A 705 -25.81 -12.02 -3.15
CA GLY A 705 -26.92 -12.90 -2.77
C GLY A 705 -26.67 -14.39 -2.96
N PHE A 706 -25.44 -14.82 -3.29
CA PHE A 706 -25.11 -16.24 -3.44
C PHE A 706 -24.98 -16.94 -2.09
N ASN A 707 -25.35 -18.23 -2.05
CA ASN A 707 -25.05 -19.10 -0.91
C ASN A 707 -23.62 -19.64 -1.02
N VAL A 708 -22.65 -18.90 -0.48
CA VAL A 708 -21.22 -19.27 -0.57
C VAL A 708 -20.84 -20.27 0.53
N ILE A 709 -20.25 -21.39 0.12
CA ILE A 709 -19.68 -22.40 1.01
C ILE A 709 -18.16 -22.37 0.87
N ASP A 710 -17.53 -21.74 1.85
CA ASP A 710 -16.09 -21.60 1.93
C ASP A 710 -15.47 -22.80 2.64
N LEU A 711 -14.69 -23.59 1.90
CA LEU A 711 -13.96 -24.75 2.44
C LEU A 711 -12.66 -24.35 3.13
N GLY A 712 -12.32 -23.06 3.13
CA GLY A 712 -11.10 -22.54 3.71
C GLY A 712 -9.92 -22.73 2.78
N LYS A 713 -8.78 -23.07 3.38
CA LYS A 713 -7.48 -23.08 2.72
C LYS A 713 -6.75 -24.40 2.85
N ASP A 714 -5.78 -24.62 1.95
CA ASP A 714 -5.04 -25.89 1.83
C ASP A 714 -5.99 -27.09 1.69
N VAL A 715 -6.97 -26.97 0.78
CA VAL A 715 -8.06 -27.94 0.70
C VAL A 715 -7.71 -29.04 -0.31
N PRO A 716 -7.70 -30.33 0.10
CA PRO A 716 -7.45 -31.44 -0.82
C PRO A 716 -8.51 -31.53 -1.94
N PRO A 717 -8.13 -31.91 -3.18
CA PRO A 717 -9.06 -32.00 -4.31
C PRO A 717 -10.32 -32.83 -4.00
N GLU A 718 -10.15 -33.99 -3.35
CA GLU A 718 -11.27 -34.88 -2.99
C GLU A 718 -12.25 -34.24 -2.00
N VAL A 719 -11.79 -33.38 -1.08
CA VAL A 719 -12.67 -32.67 -0.14
C VAL A 719 -13.53 -31.66 -0.89
N ILE A 720 -12.96 -30.94 -1.85
CA ILE A 720 -13.68 -29.98 -2.69
C ILE A 720 -14.75 -30.71 -3.51
N VAL A 721 -14.36 -31.78 -4.19
CA VAL A 721 -15.27 -32.57 -5.04
C VAL A 721 -16.39 -33.19 -4.22
N ASN A 722 -16.08 -33.79 -3.06
CA ASN A 722 -17.09 -34.37 -2.18
C ASN A 722 -18.09 -33.32 -1.68
N LYS A 723 -17.63 -32.09 -1.38
CA LYS A 723 -18.54 -31.00 -0.97
C LYS A 723 -19.44 -30.56 -2.12
N VAL A 724 -18.90 -30.43 -3.34
CA VAL A 724 -19.69 -30.10 -4.54
C VAL A 724 -20.77 -31.15 -4.79
N LEU A 725 -20.43 -32.44 -4.64
CA LEU A 725 -21.37 -33.56 -4.76
C LEU A 725 -22.44 -33.53 -3.66
N GLU A 726 -22.05 -33.35 -2.40
CA GLU A 726 -22.95 -33.30 -1.24
C GLU A 726 -24.00 -32.20 -1.39
N LEU A 727 -23.58 -31.02 -1.87
CA LEU A 727 -24.44 -29.84 -2.00
C LEU A 727 -25.14 -29.74 -3.36
N ASN A 728 -24.81 -30.64 -4.30
CA ASN A 728 -25.16 -30.52 -5.71
C ASN A 728 -24.87 -29.09 -6.25
N ALA A 729 -23.71 -28.52 -5.87
CA ALA A 729 -23.40 -27.13 -6.13
C ALA A 729 -23.13 -26.90 -7.63
N PRO A 730 -23.82 -25.94 -8.29
CA PRO A 730 -23.61 -25.67 -9.71
C PRO A 730 -22.34 -24.87 -10.01
N LEU A 731 -21.72 -24.26 -9.00
CA LEU A 731 -20.53 -23.42 -9.18
C LEU A 731 -19.43 -23.77 -8.18
N CYS A 732 -18.18 -23.82 -8.65
CA CYS A 732 -17.00 -24.00 -7.81
C CYS A 732 -15.87 -23.03 -8.21
N GLY A 733 -15.39 -22.25 -7.25
CA GLY A 733 -14.26 -21.33 -7.39
C GLY A 733 -12.98 -21.87 -6.75
N LEU A 734 -11.86 -21.81 -7.47
CA LEU A 734 -10.55 -22.24 -6.98
C LEU A 734 -9.54 -21.09 -7.05
N SER A 735 -8.77 -20.91 -5.97
CA SER A 735 -7.70 -19.90 -5.89
C SER A 735 -6.33 -20.54 -5.63
N ALA A 736 -5.29 -20.00 -6.28
CA ALA A 736 -3.88 -20.33 -6.01
C ALA A 736 -2.97 -19.10 -6.17
N LEU A 737 -2.04 -18.92 -5.25
CA LEU A 737 -1.01 -17.87 -5.28
C LEU A 737 0.37 -18.41 -5.65
N MET A 738 0.68 -19.66 -5.34
CA MET A 738 2.01 -20.23 -5.60
C MET A 738 2.04 -21.08 -6.87
N THR A 739 3.08 -20.94 -7.69
CA THR A 739 3.28 -21.82 -8.87
C THR A 739 3.42 -23.29 -8.49
N THR A 740 3.79 -23.58 -7.23
CA THR A 740 3.86 -24.94 -6.68
C THR A 740 2.51 -25.59 -6.43
N THR A 741 1.43 -24.81 -6.31
CA THR A 741 0.07 -25.28 -5.98
C THR A 741 -0.83 -25.35 -7.22
N VAL A 742 -0.41 -24.72 -8.32
CA VAL A 742 -1.05 -24.75 -9.63
C VAL A 742 -1.38 -26.17 -10.16
N PRO A 743 -0.52 -27.21 -9.97
CA PRO A 743 -0.89 -28.59 -10.32
C PRO A 743 -2.03 -29.17 -9.48
N ALA A 744 -2.16 -28.77 -8.21
CA ALA A 744 -3.27 -29.23 -7.36
C ALA A 744 -4.62 -28.65 -7.85
N MET A 745 -4.60 -27.43 -8.40
CA MET A 745 -5.75 -26.83 -9.08
C MET A 745 -6.16 -27.65 -10.31
N ALA A 746 -5.20 -28.01 -11.17
CA ALA A 746 -5.46 -28.83 -12.35
C ALA A 746 -6.11 -30.17 -11.99
N GLU A 747 -5.60 -30.84 -10.95
CA GLU A 747 -6.17 -32.10 -10.46
C GLU A 747 -7.60 -31.91 -9.91
N THR A 748 -7.87 -30.80 -9.22
CA THR A 748 -9.22 -30.50 -8.72
C THR A 748 -10.21 -30.28 -9.85
N VAL A 749 -9.84 -29.50 -10.87
CA VAL A 749 -10.67 -29.26 -12.06
C VAL A 749 -10.94 -30.56 -12.81
N ARG A 750 -9.92 -31.42 -12.97
CA ARG A 750 -10.05 -32.74 -13.59
C ARG A 750 -11.08 -33.61 -12.85
N LEU A 751 -10.97 -33.70 -11.53
CA LEU A 751 -11.88 -34.50 -10.71
C LEU A 751 -13.31 -33.94 -10.68
N LEU A 752 -13.47 -32.60 -10.67
CA LEU A 752 -14.79 -31.97 -10.76
C LEU A 752 -15.46 -32.29 -12.10
N LYS A 753 -14.73 -32.25 -13.21
CA LYS A 753 -15.27 -32.67 -14.52
C LYS A 753 -15.68 -34.14 -14.57
N GLU A 754 -14.89 -35.01 -13.94
CA GLU A 754 -15.14 -36.45 -13.94
C GLU A 754 -16.35 -36.82 -13.06
N LYS A 755 -16.43 -36.25 -11.85
CA LYS A 755 -17.41 -36.67 -10.83
C LYS A 755 -18.63 -35.74 -10.73
N ALA A 756 -18.49 -34.45 -11.06
CA ALA A 756 -19.53 -33.43 -10.94
C ALA A 756 -19.65 -32.55 -12.22
N PRO A 757 -19.95 -33.14 -13.40
CA PRO A 757 -19.89 -32.44 -14.69
C PRO A 757 -20.90 -31.28 -14.85
N TRP A 758 -21.89 -31.17 -13.98
CA TRP A 758 -22.83 -30.04 -13.94
C TRP A 758 -22.22 -28.79 -13.27
N CYS A 759 -21.18 -28.97 -12.47
CA CYS A 759 -20.54 -27.89 -11.73
C CYS A 759 -19.62 -27.09 -12.66
N LYS A 760 -19.92 -25.80 -12.81
CA LYS A 760 -19.11 -24.84 -13.56
C LYS A 760 -17.97 -24.32 -12.71
N THR A 761 -16.76 -24.41 -13.25
CA THR A 761 -15.52 -24.08 -12.56
C THR A 761 -15.01 -22.71 -12.94
N VAL A 762 -14.69 -21.89 -11.94
CA VAL A 762 -13.99 -20.61 -12.11
C VAL A 762 -12.67 -20.64 -11.35
N VAL A 763 -11.58 -20.25 -12.02
CA VAL A 763 -10.23 -20.29 -11.44
C VAL A 763 -9.58 -18.91 -11.50
N GLY A 764 -8.76 -18.60 -10.48
CA GLY A 764 -8.02 -17.34 -10.40
C GLY A 764 -6.85 -17.39 -9.41
N GLY A 765 -6.19 -16.24 -9.25
CA GLY A 765 -5.04 -16.06 -8.36
C GLY A 765 -3.79 -15.54 -9.10
N ALA A 766 -2.81 -15.01 -8.34
CA ALA A 766 -1.73 -14.17 -8.89
C ALA A 766 -0.82 -14.87 -9.92
N VAL A 767 -0.79 -16.20 -9.93
CA VAL A 767 0.02 -17.02 -10.84
C VAL A 767 -0.79 -17.64 -11.98
N LEU A 768 -2.09 -17.32 -12.08
CA LEU A 768 -3.00 -17.88 -13.09
C LEU A 768 -3.15 -16.96 -14.30
N THR A 769 -3.45 -17.56 -15.45
CA THR A 769 -3.73 -16.87 -16.70
C THR A 769 -4.92 -17.50 -17.42
N GLU A 770 -5.51 -16.77 -18.37
CA GLU A 770 -6.61 -17.28 -19.18
C GLU A 770 -6.20 -18.51 -20.01
N GLU A 771 -4.98 -18.49 -20.55
CA GLU A 771 -4.41 -19.61 -21.32
C GLU A 771 -4.27 -20.86 -20.44
N TYR A 772 -3.72 -20.72 -19.23
CA TYR A 772 -3.57 -21.84 -18.29
C TYR A 772 -4.93 -22.42 -17.88
N ALA A 773 -5.90 -21.57 -17.56
CA ALA A 773 -7.25 -22.00 -17.18
C ALA A 773 -7.93 -22.84 -18.28
N LYS A 774 -7.85 -22.40 -19.54
CA LYS A 774 -8.36 -23.16 -20.70
C LYS A 774 -7.69 -24.53 -20.82
N MET A 775 -6.37 -24.56 -20.61
CA MET A 775 -5.58 -25.78 -20.75
C MET A 775 -5.91 -26.83 -19.65
N ILE A 776 -6.12 -26.42 -18.40
CA ILE A 776 -6.60 -27.36 -17.35
C ILE A 776 -8.10 -27.70 -17.50
N GLY A 777 -8.77 -27.05 -18.44
CA GLY A 777 -10.18 -27.23 -18.72
C GLY A 777 -11.11 -26.50 -17.76
N ALA A 778 -10.67 -25.49 -17.02
CA ALA A 778 -11.61 -24.68 -16.24
C ALA A 778 -12.65 -24.01 -17.17
N ASP A 779 -13.90 -23.86 -16.72
CA ASP A 779 -14.94 -23.22 -17.54
C ASP A 779 -14.71 -21.71 -17.69
N LYS A 780 -14.09 -21.06 -16.68
CA LYS A 780 -13.77 -19.64 -16.69
C LYS A 780 -12.47 -19.33 -15.94
N TYR A 781 -11.62 -18.52 -16.55
CA TYR A 781 -10.62 -17.73 -15.82
C TYR A 781 -11.25 -16.41 -15.40
N ALA A 782 -11.09 -16.04 -14.14
CA ALA A 782 -11.45 -14.71 -13.65
C ALA A 782 -10.17 -13.96 -13.27
N LYS A 783 -9.90 -12.86 -13.96
CA LYS A 783 -8.73 -12.01 -13.70
C LYS A 783 -8.86 -11.25 -12.39
N ASP A 784 -10.10 -11.00 -11.95
CA ASP A 784 -10.43 -10.27 -10.75
C ASP A 784 -11.69 -10.84 -10.07
N ALA A 785 -11.97 -10.34 -8.87
CA ALA A 785 -13.07 -10.84 -8.07
C ALA A 785 -14.45 -10.53 -8.66
N MET A 786 -14.60 -9.40 -9.35
CA MET A 786 -15.86 -8.99 -9.98
C MET A 786 -16.20 -9.85 -11.21
N GLU A 787 -15.19 -10.26 -11.99
CA GLU A 787 -15.37 -11.20 -13.08
C GLU A 787 -15.88 -12.56 -12.58
N THR A 788 -15.45 -12.99 -11.38
CA THR A 788 -16.00 -14.20 -10.75
C THR A 788 -17.48 -14.05 -10.42
N VAL A 789 -17.87 -12.90 -9.85
CA VAL A 789 -19.28 -12.60 -9.52
C VAL A 789 -20.15 -12.58 -10.77
N ARG A 790 -19.71 -11.90 -11.84
CA ARG A 790 -20.45 -11.82 -13.10
C ARG A 790 -20.62 -13.18 -13.76
N TYR A 791 -19.56 -14.00 -13.76
CA TYR A 791 -19.65 -15.36 -14.28
C TYR A 791 -20.62 -16.22 -13.47
N ALA A 792 -20.59 -16.10 -12.14
CA ALA A 792 -21.53 -16.79 -11.27
C ALA A 792 -22.98 -16.37 -11.55
N ASP A 793 -23.23 -15.07 -11.74
CA ASP A 793 -24.57 -14.53 -12.00
C ASP A 793 -25.11 -14.97 -13.36
N PHE A 794 -24.27 -14.90 -14.39
CA PHE A 794 -24.59 -15.42 -15.72
C PHE A 794 -24.91 -16.92 -15.69
N SER A 795 -24.08 -17.71 -15.00
CA SER A 795 -24.24 -19.18 -14.93
C SER A 795 -25.46 -19.62 -14.12
N SER A 796 -25.93 -18.78 -13.19
CA SER A 796 -27.13 -19.03 -12.38
C SER A 796 -28.44 -18.70 -13.09
N ASN A 797 -28.44 -17.77 -14.05
CA ASN A 797 -29.66 -17.27 -14.71
C ASN A 797 -30.02 -18.02 -16.01
N GLY A 798 -29.18 -18.95 -16.49
CA GLY A 798 -29.54 -19.91 -17.53
C GLY A 798 -29.70 -19.38 -18.96
N GLU A 799 -29.30 -18.15 -19.26
CA GLU A 799 -29.25 -17.66 -20.65
C GLU A 799 -27.88 -18.00 -21.26
N PHE A 800 -27.87 -18.93 -22.21
CA PHE A 800 -26.75 -19.17 -23.13
C PHE A 800 -26.95 -18.41 -24.43
#